data_AF-A0A4P2Q735-F1
#
_entry.id   AF-A0A4P2Q735-F1
#
_cell.length_a   1.000
_cell.length_b   1.000
_cell.length_c   1.000
_cell.angle_alpha   90.00
_cell.angle_beta   90.00
_cell.angle_gamma   90.00
#
_symmetry.space_group_name_H-M   'P 1'
#
loop_
_entity.id
_entity.type
_entity.pdbx_description
1 polymer ?
#
loop_
_entity_poly.entity_id
_entity_poly.type
_entity_poly.pdbx_seq_one_letter_code
_entity_poly.pdbx_strand_id
1 'polypeptide(L)'
;MSPCPSEDALAAWLEGQLPLDAAASIRGHVDGCDDCRALISVSPSESDIDAPLLPSTRERVDDLAPPSSSVPWAPPAAFDDFRVIRPLGRGGMGQVFLGHDEVLDRPVALKFVSADKPDPRTIERLRVEARAIARLQHPNVVAVFRIGEVRGRPYIAYELVEGEPLELLPKPVPWPRALRIALGLARGLAAAHRRGVLHRDIKPANVMLDANGEVKLLDFGLAKLIDQPGPAGPDPGRRAAPRSAVAHLAPANLASLTTAIPTESGAFSAVETAALTDGGMMMGTPLYLAPELWAGTAATPHSDVYALGLVLYELCAGRLPHAGLDVHAIASWVTARALPPLRSLCPDMPEMLAAIIDRCVMRAPEARFASAAEVQAALEETEALCRAFQLVRPGAPPSGPREEDADLVSASFARLLPRAEELVARFYERLFAREPALRALFPPDMREQRLKLAATLQLVIDNLRAPDKLLEMLEALGRRHAGYGVAPEHFDAMGRALIEALEELEGDAWGPATARAWAGAYAQIAGAMRRGIEAAPRTTGAPRPAPGAGRAAEIRFATSADASLAYTVTGAGPIDLVLVQGWVTHAEAAWEHALVSRFFAELGAWARLIVLDQRGTGMSEREGAGASAEQQAEDLLAVLDAAGVERAALLGVGAGLAPCALLAASHPARARALIALGSAAQMAAWPGCLFGVTGEGADEVERALRSGWGEPLFLDRLAPSAAQDGAFRRFWAAYLRLGASPGGAARMLRAHAAVDLRPALGRVSAPALVLHRAGDRAVPAAAGRDLAGRIPGARHVELPGEDHLPFVGDTRPLIAELRAFLGAGDAGSPGPARATETMRS
;
A
#
# COMPACT_ATOMS: atom_id res chain seq x y z
N MET A 1 -28.01 2.63 -58.48
CA MET A 1 -27.55 3.46 -57.35
C MET A 1 -28.73 4.28 -56.90
N SER A 2 -29.08 4.22 -55.62
CA SER A 2 -30.17 5.03 -55.07
C SER A 2 -29.80 6.52 -55.15
N PRO A 3 -30.74 7.42 -55.45
CA PRO A 3 -30.45 8.86 -55.51
C PRO A 3 -29.95 9.37 -54.15
N CYS A 4 -29.15 10.44 -54.18
CA CYS A 4 -28.65 11.07 -52.96
C CYS A 4 -29.82 11.57 -52.09
N PRO A 5 -29.73 11.44 -50.75
CA PRO A 5 -30.68 12.07 -49.84
C PRO A 5 -30.72 13.57 -50.07
N SER A 6 -31.89 14.20 -49.87
CA SER A 6 -31.97 15.66 -49.89
C SER A 6 -31.15 16.27 -48.76
N GLU A 7 -30.72 17.53 -48.90
CA GLU A 7 -29.97 18.24 -47.87
C GLU A 7 -30.74 18.32 -46.55
N ASP A 8 -32.06 18.54 -46.58
CA ASP A 8 -32.91 18.52 -45.38
C ASP A 8 -32.89 17.15 -44.67
N ALA A 9 -32.82 16.05 -45.43
CA ALA A 9 -32.74 14.70 -44.85
C ALA A 9 -31.34 14.43 -44.26
N LEU A 10 -30.28 14.95 -44.86
CA LEU A 10 -28.92 14.91 -44.31
C LEU A 10 -28.81 15.77 -43.04
N ALA A 11 -29.43 16.95 -43.00
CA ALA A 11 -29.48 17.80 -41.81
C ALA A 11 -30.27 17.16 -40.68
N ALA A 12 -31.48 16.66 -40.95
CA ALA A 12 -32.30 15.94 -39.96
C ALA A 12 -31.60 14.66 -39.45
N TRP A 13 -30.80 14.00 -40.29
CA TRP A 13 -29.95 12.89 -39.88
C TRP A 13 -28.81 13.33 -38.96
N LEU A 14 -28.08 14.40 -39.30
CA LEU A 14 -27.01 14.96 -38.48
C LEU A 14 -27.52 15.47 -37.12
N GLU A 15 -28.73 16.01 -37.09
CA GLU A 15 -29.41 16.46 -35.87
C GLU A 15 -30.07 15.32 -35.07
N GLY A 16 -30.01 14.08 -35.56
CA GLY A 16 -30.55 12.90 -34.88
C GLY A 16 -32.08 12.83 -34.84
N GLN A 17 -32.77 13.55 -35.72
CA GLN A 17 -34.22 13.67 -35.74
C GLN A 17 -34.92 12.61 -36.61
N LEU A 18 -34.17 11.74 -37.28
CA LEU A 18 -34.72 10.66 -38.08
C LEU A 18 -34.88 9.35 -37.29
N PRO A 19 -35.96 8.58 -37.52
CA PRO A 19 -36.09 7.24 -36.96
C PRO A 19 -34.96 6.31 -37.45
N LEU A 20 -34.63 5.31 -36.62
CA LEU A 20 -33.40 4.51 -36.74
C LEU A 20 -33.23 3.82 -38.09
N ASP A 21 -34.31 3.37 -38.72
CA ASP A 21 -34.33 2.72 -40.03
C ASP A 21 -34.00 3.71 -41.17
N ALA A 22 -34.57 4.92 -41.14
CA ALA A 22 -34.26 5.99 -42.07
C ALA A 22 -32.82 6.51 -41.89
N ALA A 23 -32.36 6.64 -40.64
CA ALA A 23 -31.00 7.07 -40.31
C ALA A 23 -29.93 6.05 -40.73
N ALA A 24 -30.22 4.75 -40.62
CA ALA A 24 -29.34 3.69 -41.09
C ALA A 24 -29.21 3.68 -42.62
N SER A 25 -30.33 3.96 -43.33
CA SER A 25 -30.35 4.07 -44.79
C SER A 25 -29.51 5.27 -45.29
N ILE A 26 -29.64 6.44 -44.65
CA ILE A 26 -28.84 7.64 -44.99
C ILE A 26 -27.37 7.41 -44.65
N ARG A 27 -27.05 6.82 -43.48
CA ARG A 27 -25.67 6.46 -43.11
C ARG A 27 -25.04 5.55 -44.15
N GLY A 28 -25.73 4.46 -44.51
CA GLY A 28 -25.25 3.53 -45.54
C GLY A 28 -25.06 4.19 -46.91
N HIS A 29 -25.85 5.21 -47.25
CA HIS A 29 -25.67 5.99 -48.46
C HIS A 29 -24.45 6.93 -48.37
N VAL A 30 -24.30 7.71 -47.30
CA VAL A 30 -23.16 8.62 -47.06
C VAL A 30 -21.83 7.86 -47.03
N ASP A 31 -21.83 6.66 -46.47
CA ASP A 31 -20.65 5.78 -46.44
C ASP A 31 -20.25 5.30 -47.84
N GLY A 32 -21.15 5.33 -48.82
CA GLY A 32 -20.90 4.93 -50.21
C GLY A 32 -20.92 6.07 -51.25
N CYS A 33 -21.16 7.33 -50.84
CA CYS A 33 -21.31 8.47 -51.75
C CYS A 33 -20.38 9.62 -51.35
N ASP A 34 -19.39 9.91 -52.19
CA ASP A 34 -18.36 10.92 -51.90
C ASP A 34 -18.94 12.35 -51.87
N ASP A 35 -19.95 12.65 -52.69
CA ASP A 35 -20.59 13.97 -52.73
C ASP A 35 -21.33 14.29 -51.41
N CYS A 36 -22.09 13.33 -50.87
CA CYS A 36 -22.75 13.50 -49.57
C CYS A 36 -21.74 13.57 -48.42
N ARG A 37 -20.61 12.86 -48.53
CA ARG A 37 -19.55 12.89 -47.52
C ARG A 37 -18.83 14.25 -47.51
N ALA A 38 -18.64 14.88 -48.66
CA ALA A 38 -18.08 16.23 -48.77
C ALA A 38 -19.01 17.31 -48.20
N LEU A 39 -20.31 17.20 -48.44
CA LEU A 39 -21.33 18.15 -47.94
C LEU A 39 -21.39 18.22 -46.40
N ILE A 40 -21.19 17.11 -45.69
CA ILE A 40 -21.26 17.06 -44.22
C ILE A 40 -19.93 17.36 -43.51
N SER A 41 -18.82 17.52 -44.24
CA SER A 41 -17.47 17.63 -43.67
C SER A 41 -16.91 19.06 -43.63
N VAL A 42 -17.77 20.09 -43.80
CA VAL A 42 -17.34 21.49 -43.75
C VAL A 42 -17.41 22.03 -42.31
N SER A 43 -16.24 22.21 -41.68
CA SER A 43 -16.08 23.00 -40.45
C SER A 43 -16.12 24.51 -40.77
N PRO A 44 -16.65 25.39 -39.90
CA PRO A 44 -16.67 26.83 -40.14
C PRO A 44 -15.25 27.42 -40.00
N SER A 45 -14.80 28.15 -41.02
CA SER A 45 -13.54 28.91 -41.00
C SER A 45 -13.69 30.28 -40.34
N GLU A 46 -12.62 30.75 -39.67
CA GLU A 46 -12.47 32.06 -39.01
C GLU A 46 -12.46 33.28 -39.96
N SER A 47 -13.57 33.55 -40.66
CA SER A 47 -13.74 34.82 -41.36
C SER A 47 -15.21 35.13 -41.60
N ASP A 48 -15.88 35.73 -40.62
CA ASP A 48 -17.05 36.59 -40.80
C ASP A 48 -17.16 37.53 -39.60
N ILE A 49 -16.11 38.35 -39.43
CA ILE A 49 -16.19 39.61 -38.70
C ILE A 49 -16.49 40.66 -39.76
N ASP A 50 -17.77 40.96 -39.98
CA ASP A 50 -18.21 42.31 -40.35
C ASP A 50 -19.74 42.44 -40.20
N ALA A 51 -20.11 43.42 -39.37
CA ALA A 51 -21.45 43.93 -39.08
C ALA A 51 -22.09 44.57 -40.36
N PRO A 52 -23.27 45.25 -40.33
CA PRO A 52 -24.14 45.61 -39.21
C PRO A 52 -25.67 45.50 -39.50
N LEU A 53 -26.51 45.81 -38.51
CA LEU A 53 -27.62 46.79 -38.59
C LEU A 53 -28.51 46.72 -37.32
N LEU A 54 -28.37 47.72 -36.45
CA LEU A 54 -29.50 48.34 -35.73
C LEU A 54 -30.11 49.39 -36.69
N PRO A 55 -31.41 49.83 -36.60
CA PRO A 55 -32.04 50.27 -35.35
C PRO A 55 -33.61 50.25 -35.23
N SER A 56 -34.06 50.68 -34.04
CA SER A 56 -35.35 51.33 -33.68
C SER A 56 -36.49 50.40 -33.22
N THR A 57 -37.32 50.66 -32.20
CA THR A 57 -37.70 51.88 -31.45
C THR A 57 -38.21 51.55 -30.02
N ARG A 58 -37.96 52.50 -29.10
CA ARG A 58 -38.74 52.93 -27.91
C ARG A 58 -39.96 52.11 -27.47
N GLU A 59 -40.02 51.78 -26.17
CA GLU A 59 -40.96 52.35 -25.18
C GLU A 59 -40.56 51.96 -23.74
N ARG A 60 -40.62 52.93 -22.82
CA ARG A 60 -40.66 52.73 -21.35
C ARG A 60 -42.13 52.75 -20.95
N VAL A 61 -42.58 51.90 -20.02
CA VAL A 61 -43.39 52.27 -18.82
C VAL A 61 -43.26 51.12 -17.78
N ASP A 62 -43.31 51.52 -16.51
CA ASP A 62 -43.03 50.84 -15.25
C ASP A 62 -43.80 49.54 -14.90
N ASP A 63 -43.25 48.91 -13.84
CA ASP A 63 -43.89 48.13 -12.76
C ASP A 63 -43.99 46.58 -12.83
N LEU A 64 -43.44 45.98 -11.75
CA LEU A 64 -43.71 44.69 -11.10
C LEU A 64 -42.74 43.49 -11.34
N ALA A 65 -42.03 43.19 -10.25
CA ALA A 65 -41.35 41.94 -9.85
C ALA A 65 -40.11 41.46 -10.66
N PRO A 66 -38.98 41.13 -10.00
CA PRO A 66 -37.82 40.56 -10.69
C PRO A 66 -38.13 39.11 -11.13
N PRO A 67 -37.97 38.77 -12.43
CA PRO A 67 -38.06 37.38 -12.86
C PRO A 67 -36.83 36.60 -12.37
N SER A 68 -37.08 35.45 -11.74
CA SER A 68 -36.10 34.43 -11.41
C SER A 68 -35.41 33.93 -12.69
N SER A 69 -34.20 34.43 -12.95
CA SER A 69 -33.36 33.99 -14.06
C SER A 69 -32.48 32.81 -13.65
N SER A 70 -32.94 31.57 -13.87
CA SER A 70 -32.11 30.37 -13.76
C SER A 70 -31.34 30.13 -15.07
N VAL A 71 -30.36 30.99 -15.37
CA VAL A 71 -29.34 30.63 -16.37
C VAL A 71 -28.51 29.47 -15.79
N PRO A 72 -28.33 28.34 -16.50
CA PRO A 72 -27.46 27.26 -16.05
C PRO A 72 -26.04 27.79 -15.86
N TRP A 73 -25.51 27.74 -14.64
CA TRP A 73 -24.15 28.17 -14.37
C TRP A 73 -23.14 27.33 -15.15
N ALA A 74 -22.23 28.01 -15.87
CA ALA A 74 -21.12 27.43 -16.60
C ALA A 74 -19.78 27.98 -16.08
N PRO A 75 -18.73 27.13 -15.98
CA PRO A 75 -17.40 27.61 -15.61
C PRO A 75 -16.83 28.56 -16.68
N PRO A 76 -15.92 29.48 -16.32
CA PRO A 76 -15.15 30.24 -17.31
C PRO A 76 -14.36 29.31 -18.23
N ALA A 77 -14.07 29.75 -19.47
CA ALA A 77 -13.24 29.00 -20.40
C ALA A 77 -11.81 28.75 -19.86
N ALA A 78 -11.29 29.67 -19.04
CA ALA A 78 -10.05 29.47 -18.28
C ALA A 78 -10.10 30.15 -16.91
N PHE A 79 -9.48 29.54 -15.90
CA PHE A 79 -9.32 30.05 -14.52
C PHE A 79 -8.23 29.28 -13.78
N ASP A 80 -7.53 29.90 -12.82
CA ASP A 80 -6.50 29.25 -11.99
C ASP A 80 -5.48 28.42 -12.78
N ASP A 81 -5.07 28.92 -13.95
CA ASP A 81 -4.18 28.26 -14.92
C ASP A 81 -4.75 26.99 -15.59
N PHE A 82 -6.04 26.72 -15.42
CA PHE A 82 -6.76 25.66 -16.12
C PHE A 82 -7.56 26.21 -17.28
N ARG A 83 -7.48 25.53 -18.43
CA ARG A 83 -8.40 25.71 -19.56
C ARG A 83 -9.45 24.62 -19.57
N VAL A 84 -10.73 24.98 -19.57
CA VAL A 84 -11.85 24.03 -19.67
C VAL A 84 -12.01 23.61 -21.13
N ILE A 85 -11.94 22.31 -21.40
CA ILE A 85 -12.04 21.75 -22.75
C ILE A 85 -13.48 21.35 -23.07
N ARG A 86 -14.05 20.42 -22.31
CA ARG A 86 -15.40 19.88 -22.56
C ARG A 86 -16.01 19.25 -21.32
N PRO A 87 -17.35 19.18 -21.20
CA PRO A 87 -17.97 18.40 -20.13
C PRO A 87 -17.63 16.92 -20.25
N LEU A 88 -17.29 16.29 -19.13
CA LEU A 88 -17.23 14.83 -18.96
C LEU A 88 -18.57 14.30 -18.45
N GLY A 89 -19.35 15.16 -17.80
CA GLY A 89 -20.78 14.97 -17.53
C GLY A 89 -21.27 15.72 -16.29
N ARG A 90 -22.46 15.37 -15.83
CA ARG A 90 -23.16 16.01 -14.70
C ARG A 90 -23.75 14.93 -13.80
N GLY A 91 -23.79 15.17 -12.49
CA GLY A 91 -24.42 14.28 -11.50
C GLY A 91 -25.01 15.06 -10.32
N GLY A 92 -25.65 14.36 -9.37
CA GLY A 92 -26.31 14.98 -8.20
C GLY A 92 -25.39 15.81 -7.31
N MET A 93 -24.07 15.55 -7.36
CA MET A 93 -23.06 16.22 -6.54
C MET A 93 -22.30 17.34 -7.28
N GLY A 94 -22.52 17.55 -8.58
CA GLY A 94 -21.73 18.52 -9.34
C GLY A 94 -21.63 18.29 -10.85
N GLN A 95 -20.85 19.14 -11.50
CA GLN A 95 -20.49 19.02 -12.92
C GLN A 95 -19.01 18.70 -13.05
N VAL A 96 -18.63 17.76 -13.93
CA VAL A 96 -17.24 17.37 -14.17
C VAL A 96 -16.86 17.73 -15.61
N PHE A 97 -15.72 18.38 -15.77
CA PHE A 97 -15.19 18.80 -17.06
C PHE A 97 -13.78 18.25 -17.26
N LEU A 98 -13.43 17.98 -18.51
CA LEU A 98 -12.06 17.83 -18.93
C LEU A 98 -11.43 19.22 -18.99
N GLY A 99 -10.31 19.39 -18.32
CA GLY A 99 -9.50 20.60 -18.41
C GLY A 99 -8.06 20.29 -18.78
N HIS A 100 -7.30 21.34 -19.06
CA HIS A 100 -5.86 21.31 -19.25
C HIS A 100 -5.20 22.25 -18.24
N ASP A 101 -4.23 21.75 -17.48
CA ASP A 101 -3.35 22.54 -16.65
C ASP A 101 -2.30 23.19 -17.57
N GLU A 102 -2.40 24.51 -17.79
CA GLU A 102 -1.54 25.22 -18.74
C GLU A 102 -0.12 25.44 -18.20
N VAL A 103 0.08 25.37 -16.88
CA VAL A 103 1.41 25.48 -16.27
C VAL A 103 2.16 24.15 -16.32
N LEU A 104 1.48 23.06 -15.96
CA LEU A 104 2.08 21.72 -15.91
C LEU A 104 1.88 20.91 -17.19
N ASP A 105 1.24 21.49 -18.20
CA ASP A 105 0.95 20.94 -19.52
C ASP A 105 0.38 19.52 -19.48
N ARG A 106 -0.75 19.35 -18.78
CA ARG A 106 -1.37 18.03 -18.58
C ARG A 106 -2.89 18.08 -18.52
N PRO A 107 -3.58 16.99 -18.93
CA PRO A 107 -5.03 16.90 -18.78
C PRO A 107 -5.44 16.67 -17.32
N VAL A 108 -6.58 17.24 -16.93
CA VAL A 108 -7.14 17.14 -15.57
C VAL A 108 -8.66 16.98 -15.61
N ALA A 109 -9.23 16.38 -14.56
CA ALA A 109 -10.67 16.33 -14.35
C ALA A 109 -11.09 17.42 -13.34
N LEU A 110 -11.88 18.38 -13.78
CA LEU A 110 -12.36 19.53 -12.98
C LEU A 110 -13.79 19.27 -12.51
N LYS A 111 -13.96 19.02 -11.21
CA LYS A 111 -15.27 18.78 -10.58
C LYS A 111 -15.73 20.02 -9.83
N PHE A 112 -16.88 20.57 -10.21
CA PHE A 112 -17.53 21.70 -9.57
C PHE A 112 -18.69 21.22 -8.71
N VAL A 113 -18.73 21.60 -7.44
CA VAL A 113 -19.79 21.19 -6.52
C VAL A 113 -21.07 21.97 -6.81
N SER A 114 -22.20 21.28 -6.98
CA SER A 114 -23.52 21.90 -7.18
C SER A 114 -24.10 22.36 -5.84
N ALA A 115 -23.78 23.57 -5.40
CA ALA A 115 -24.53 24.25 -4.35
C ALA A 115 -24.77 25.70 -4.78
N ASP A 116 -26.03 26.16 -4.79
CA ASP A 116 -26.41 27.50 -5.26
C ASP A 116 -26.08 28.64 -4.26
N LYS A 117 -25.45 28.30 -3.13
CA LYS A 117 -24.67 29.15 -2.20
C LYS A 117 -24.32 28.29 -0.97
N PRO A 118 -23.16 27.59 -0.95
CA PRO A 118 -22.78 26.84 0.24
C PRO A 118 -22.49 27.79 1.42
N ASP A 119 -23.01 27.49 2.60
CA ASP A 119 -22.71 28.23 3.84
C ASP A 119 -21.19 28.29 4.08
N PRO A 120 -20.62 29.43 4.54
CA PRO A 120 -19.18 29.53 4.79
C PRO A 120 -18.60 28.43 5.69
N ARG A 121 -19.36 27.89 6.66
CA ARG A 121 -18.88 26.77 7.51
C ARG A 121 -18.84 25.44 6.74
N THR A 122 -19.67 25.28 5.73
CA THR A 122 -19.69 24.12 4.84
C THR A 122 -18.52 24.17 3.86
N ILE A 123 -18.20 25.36 3.32
CA ILE A 123 -17.00 25.57 2.49
C ILE A 123 -15.73 25.28 3.30
N GLU A 124 -15.64 25.73 4.55
CA GLU A 124 -14.46 25.50 5.38
C GLU A 124 -14.27 24.02 5.73
N ARG A 125 -15.35 23.28 6.03
CA ARG A 125 -15.31 21.82 6.22
C ARG A 125 -14.88 21.08 4.95
N LEU A 126 -15.43 21.48 3.79
CA LEU A 126 -15.04 20.95 2.48
C LEU A 126 -13.54 21.16 2.23
N ARG A 127 -13.00 22.34 2.55
CA ARG A 127 -11.56 22.65 2.42
C ARG A 127 -10.70 21.80 3.34
N VAL A 128 -11.10 21.59 4.59
CA VAL A 128 -10.35 20.76 5.56
C VAL A 128 -10.29 19.30 5.10
N GLU A 129 -11.41 18.73 4.67
CA GLU A 129 -11.42 17.33 4.20
C GLU A 129 -10.73 17.18 2.84
N ALA A 130 -10.92 18.12 1.91
CA ALA A 130 -10.25 18.07 0.62
C ALA A 130 -8.72 18.18 0.77
N ARG A 131 -8.21 18.95 1.74
CA ARG A 131 -6.78 18.95 2.11
C ARG A 131 -6.30 17.61 2.66
N ALA A 132 -7.14 16.89 3.39
CA ALA A 132 -6.79 15.55 3.89
C ALA A 132 -6.63 14.54 2.72
N ILE A 133 -7.51 14.63 1.72
CA ILE A 133 -7.44 13.78 0.51
C ILE A 133 -6.28 14.21 -0.40
N ALA A 134 -5.99 15.51 -0.52
CA ALA A 134 -4.87 15.99 -1.36
C ALA A 134 -3.48 15.53 -0.87
N ARG A 135 -3.37 15.13 0.40
CA ARG A 135 -2.16 14.49 0.95
C ARG A 135 -2.09 13.00 0.66
N LEU A 136 -3.16 12.40 0.12
CA LEU A 136 -3.21 10.99 -0.22
C LEU A 136 -2.61 10.78 -1.62
N GLN A 137 -1.42 10.17 -1.67
CA GLN A 137 -0.81 9.70 -2.92
C GLN A 137 -0.71 8.18 -2.84
N HIS A 138 -1.51 7.49 -3.68
CA HIS A 138 -1.52 6.03 -3.73
C HIS A 138 -1.96 5.55 -5.12
N PRO A 139 -1.37 4.49 -5.71
CA PRO A 139 -1.72 4.01 -7.04
C PRO A 139 -3.21 3.69 -7.22
N ASN A 140 -3.85 3.12 -6.18
CA ASN A 140 -5.27 2.77 -6.21
C ASN A 140 -6.21 3.89 -5.70
N VAL A 141 -5.74 5.14 -5.63
CA VAL A 141 -6.54 6.30 -5.23
C VAL A 141 -6.33 7.48 -6.19
N VAL A 142 -7.39 8.17 -6.60
CA VAL A 142 -7.28 9.37 -7.46
C VAL A 142 -6.49 10.50 -6.77
N ALA A 143 -5.52 11.09 -7.47
CA ALA A 143 -4.79 12.23 -6.93
C ALA A 143 -5.61 13.52 -7.07
N VAL A 144 -5.52 14.39 -6.04
CA VAL A 144 -6.07 15.75 -6.08
C VAL A 144 -4.93 16.72 -6.35
N PHE A 145 -5.03 17.50 -7.42
CA PHE A 145 -4.02 18.48 -7.82
C PHE A 145 -4.30 19.87 -7.27
N ARG A 146 -5.56 20.30 -7.27
CA ARG A 146 -5.95 21.63 -6.76
C ARG A 146 -7.35 21.62 -6.17
N ILE A 147 -7.57 22.48 -5.19
CA ILE A 147 -8.88 22.83 -4.66
C ILE A 147 -8.97 24.35 -4.69
N GLY A 148 -10.05 24.88 -5.24
CA GLY A 148 -10.22 26.32 -5.39
C GLY A 148 -11.68 26.73 -5.48
N GLU A 149 -11.89 27.98 -5.85
CA GLU A 149 -13.22 28.55 -6.02
C GLU A 149 -13.23 29.43 -7.26
N VAL A 150 -14.22 29.25 -8.13
CA VAL A 150 -14.41 30.08 -9.31
C VAL A 150 -15.86 30.53 -9.41
N ARG A 151 -16.08 31.84 -9.57
CA ARG A 151 -17.41 32.46 -9.64
C ARG A 151 -18.35 32.00 -8.50
N GLY A 152 -17.83 31.93 -7.27
CA GLY A 152 -18.62 31.55 -6.09
C GLY A 152 -18.92 30.05 -5.96
N ARG A 153 -18.31 29.19 -6.80
CA ARG A 153 -18.47 27.73 -6.72
C ARG A 153 -17.13 27.04 -6.44
N PRO A 154 -17.06 26.17 -5.42
CA PRO A 154 -15.85 25.42 -5.15
C PRO A 154 -15.64 24.35 -6.24
N TYR A 155 -14.37 24.15 -6.60
CA TYR A 155 -13.95 23.13 -7.53
C TYR A 155 -12.79 22.32 -6.99
N ILE A 156 -12.65 21.10 -7.50
CA ILE A 156 -11.53 20.22 -7.24
C ILE A 156 -10.99 19.73 -8.58
N ALA A 157 -9.69 19.91 -8.79
CA ALA A 157 -8.96 19.39 -9.94
C ALA A 157 -8.32 18.05 -9.56
N TYR A 158 -8.70 16.99 -10.25
CA TYR A 158 -8.20 15.63 -10.08
C TYR A 158 -7.29 15.25 -11.24
N GLU A 159 -6.48 14.22 -10.99
CA GLU A 159 -5.95 13.38 -12.04
C GLU A 159 -7.06 12.88 -12.96
N LEU A 160 -6.86 13.02 -14.28
CA LEU A 160 -7.73 12.37 -15.26
C LEU A 160 -7.35 10.89 -15.33
N VAL A 161 -8.26 10.01 -14.92
CA VAL A 161 -8.07 8.56 -14.95
C VAL A 161 -8.69 8.00 -16.22
N GLU A 162 -7.87 7.36 -17.06
CA GLU A 162 -8.33 6.66 -18.26
C GLU A 162 -8.77 5.23 -17.90
N GLY A 163 -9.95 4.82 -18.37
CA GLY A 163 -10.52 3.49 -18.08
C GLY A 163 -12.04 3.48 -18.07
N GLU A 164 -12.61 2.38 -17.60
CA GLU A 164 -14.06 2.21 -17.44
C GLU A 164 -14.45 2.07 -15.96
N PRO A 165 -15.59 2.64 -15.53
CA PRO A 165 -16.08 2.43 -14.17
C PRO A 165 -16.47 0.97 -13.96
N LEU A 166 -16.24 0.43 -12.75
CA LEU A 166 -16.61 -0.96 -12.41
C LEU A 166 -18.11 -1.25 -12.55
N GLU A 167 -18.94 -0.23 -12.58
CA GLU A 167 -20.39 -0.35 -12.83
C GLU A 167 -20.70 -1.00 -14.18
N LEU A 168 -19.89 -0.68 -15.22
CA LEU A 168 -20.06 -1.18 -16.58
C LEU A 168 -19.41 -2.54 -16.82
N LEU A 169 -18.63 -3.04 -15.86
CA LEU A 169 -17.97 -4.32 -15.99
C LEU A 169 -19.01 -5.45 -16.10
N PRO A 170 -18.90 -6.38 -17.07
CA PRO A 170 -19.80 -7.53 -17.15
C PRO A 170 -19.72 -8.41 -15.91
N LYS A 171 -20.88 -8.67 -15.28
CA LYS A 171 -20.99 -9.50 -14.07
C LYS A 171 -21.79 -10.77 -14.39
N PRO A 172 -21.51 -11.91 -13.74
CA PRO A 172 -20.52 -12.11 -12.68
C PRO A 172 -19.08 -12.12 -13.18
N VAL A 173 -18.17 -11.57 -12.38
CA VAL A 173 -16.73 -11.50 -12.63
C VAL A 173 -16.06 -12.78 -12.11
N PRO A 174 -15.22 -13.44 -12.93
CA PRO A 174 -14.46 -14.61 -12.48
C PRO A 174 -13.61 -14.31 -11.25
N TRP A 175 -13.61 -15.21 -10.26
CA TRP A 175 -12.95 -14.99 -8.97
C TRP A 175 -11.47 -14.56 -9.05
N PRO A 176 -10.63 -15.00 -10.02
CA PRO A 176 -9.25 -14.52 -10.09
C PRO A 176 -9.16 -13.03 -10.46
N ARG A 177 -10.09 -12.55 -11.30
CA ARG A 177 -10.19 -11.12 -11.64
C ARG A 177 -10.80 -10.34 -10.47
N ALA A 178 -11.80 -10.90 -9.80
CA ALA A 178 -12.37 -10.30 -8.59
C ALA A 178 -11.35 -10.16 -7.46
N LEU A 179 -10.45 -11.14 -7.26
CA LEU A 179 -9.37 -11.09 -6.30
C LEU A 179 -8.38 -9.95 -6.59
N ARG A 180 -7.99 -9.75 -7.85
CA ARG A 180 -7.13 -8.63 -8.26
C ARG A 180 -7.79 -7.27 -7.99
N ILE A 181 -9.06 -7.13 -8.34
CA ILE A 181 -9.86 -5.93 -8.05
C ILE A 181 -9.95 -5.71 -6.53
N ALA A 182 -10.22 -6.76 -5.76
CA ALA A 182 -10.32 -6.72 -4.30
C ALA A 182 -9.01 -6.24 -3.66
N LEU A 183 -7.87 -6.73 -4.13
CA LEU A 183 -6.55 -6.31 -3.66
C LEU A 183 -6.30 -4.82 -3.91
N GLY A 184 -6.55 -4.33 -5.13
CA GLY A 184 -6.37 -2.91 -5.45
C GLY A 184 -7.30 -2.00 -4.62
N LEU A 185 -8.57 -2.38 -4.49
CA LEU A 185 -9.54 -1.66 -3.66
C LEU A 185 -9.15 -1.65 -2.18
N ALA A 186 -8.77 -2.80 -1.63
CA ALA A 186 -8.34 -2.91 -0.24
C ALA A 186 -7.06 -2.10 0.03
N ARG A 187 -6.08 -2.10 -0.89
CA ARG A 187 -4.86 -1.29 -0.80
C ARG A 187 -5.17 0.21 -0.79
N GLY A 188 -6.00 0.68 -1.73
CA GLY A 188 -6.42 2.08 -1.81
C GLY A 188 -7.18 2.54 -0.57
N LEU A 189 -8.12 1.72 -0.10
CA LEU A 189 -8.91 2.02 1.08
C LEU A 189 -8.07 1.98 2.37
N ALA A 190 -7.16 1.01 2.51
CA ALA A 190 -6.22 0.93 3.62
C ALA A 190 -5.28 2.14 3.67
N ALA A 191 -4.86 2.64 2.50
CA ALA A 191 -4.06 3.86 2.42
C ALA A 191 -4.84 5.10 2.92
N ALA A 192 -6.13 5.21 2.57
CA ALA A 192 -7.00 6.26 3.08
C ALA A 192 -7.20 6.17 4.60
N HIS A 193 -7.56 4.98 5.10
CA HIS A 193 -7.81 4.75 6.53
C HIS A 193 -6.58 5.04 7.40
N ARG A 194 -5.36 4.70 6.94
CA ARG A 194 -4.11 5.03 7.66
C ARG A 194 -3.89 6.53 7.85
N ARG A 195 -4.51 7.37 7.02
CA ARG A 195 -4.46 8.84 7.13
C ARG A 195 -5.70 9.43 7.78
N GLY A 196 -6.54 8.59 8.40
CA GLY A 196 -7.77 9.01 9.06
C GLY A 196 -8.87 9.46 8.09
N VAL A 197 -8.73 9.15 6.80
CA VAL A 197 -9.70 9.52 5.76
C VAL A 197 -10.64 8.34 5.52
N LEU A 198 -11.95 8.56 5.68
CA LEU A 198 -13.00 7.61 5.29
C LEU A 198 -13.51 7.93 3.90
N HIS A 199 -13.85 6.90 3.11
CA HIS A 199 -14.37 7.10 1.76
C HIS A 199 -15.85 7.49 1.76
N ARG A 200 -16.68 6.83 2.57
CA ARG A 200 -18.12 7.13 2.79
C ARG A 200 -19.05 6.96 1.58
N ASP A 201 -18.54 6.59 0.41
CA ASP A 201 -19.33 6.42 -0.82
C ASP A 201 -18.72 5.38 -1.76
N ILE A 202 -18.24 4.25 -1.22
CA ILE A 202 -17.69 3.16 -2.03
C ILE A 202 -18.82 2.47 -2.80
N LYS A 203 -18.75 2.51 -4.12
CA LYS A 203 -19.71 1.89 -5.06
C LYS A 203 -19.03 1.70 -6.42
N PRO A 204 -19.52 0.82 -7.31
CA PRO A 204 -18.86 0.54 -8.58
C PRO A 204 -18.67 1.78 -9.48
N ALA A 205 -19.59 2.75 -9.42
CA ALA A 205 -19.48 4.01 -10.17
C ALA A 205 -18.31 4.92 -9.73
N ASN A 206 -17.81 4.75 -8.50
CA ASN A 206 -16.70 5.52 -7.95
C ASN A 206 -15.37 4.74 -8.01
N VAL A 207 -15.29 3.70 -8.86
CA VAL A 207 -14.06 2.93 -9.05
C VAL A 207 -13.79 2.81 -10.54
N MET A 208 -12.63 3.29 -10.97
CA MET A 208 -12.15 3.12 -12.35
C MET A 208 -11.30 1.86 -12.46
N LEU A 209 -11.47 1.13 -13.55
CA LEU A 209 -10.58 0.05 -13.98
C LEU A 209 -9.85 0.52 -15.24
N ASP A 210 -8.52 0.61 -15.17
CA ASP A 210 -7.71 0.99 -16.32
C ASP A 210 -7.48 -0.19 -17.29
N ALA A 211 -6.85 0.10 -18.43
CA ALA A 211 -6.52 -0.93 -19.44
C ALA A 211 -5.54 -2.01 -18.93
N ASN A 212 -4.75 -1.72 -17.90
CA ASN A 212 -3.82 -2.68 -17.28
C ASN A 212 -4.54 -3.60 -16.27
N GLY A 213 -5.82 -3.32 -15.98
CA GLY A 213 -6.62 -4.04 -15.01
C GLY A 213 -6.38 -3.59 -13.57
N GLU A 214 -5.77 -2.43 -13.37
CA GLU A 214 -5.61 -1.79 -12.06
C GLU A 214 -6.82 -0.94 -11.73
N VAL A 215 -7.19 -0.92 -10.45
CA VAL A 215 -8.36 -0.16 -9.97
C VAL A 215 -7.95 1.11 -9.24
N LYS A 216 -8.76 2.16 -9.40
CA LYS A 216 -8.55 3.45 -8.73
C LYS A 216 -9.84 3.93 -8.08
N LEU A 217 -9.79 4.11 -6.76
CA LEU A 217 -10.87 4.73 -5.99
C LEU A 217 -10.97 6.21 -6.34
N LEU A 218 -12.16 6.62 -6.79
CA LEU A 218 -12.52 8.00 -7.07
C LEU A 218 -13.38 8.57 -5.92
N ASP A 219 -13.51 9.89 -5.89
CA ASP A 219 -14.61 10.57 -5.18
C ASP A 219 -14.86 10.14 -3.72
N PHE A 220 -13.90 10.45 -2.85
CA PHE A 220 -14.14 10.49 -1.41
C PHE A 220 -15.28 11.46 -1.13
N GLY A 221 -16.26 11.05 -0.31
CA GLY A 221 -17.57 11.69 -0.16
C GLY A 221 -17.60 13.09 0.46
N LEU A 222 -16.83 14.03 -0.10
CA LEU A 222 -16.72 15.45 0.29
C LEU A 222 -18.06 16.19 0.24
N ALA A 223 -18.99 15.73 -0.60
CA ALA A 223 -20.33 16.33 -0.72
C ALA A 223 -21.29 15.91 0.40
N LYS A 224 -21.10 14.77 1.06
CA LYS A 224 -22.01 14.29 2.13
C LYS A 224 -21.92 15.11 3.43
N LEU A 225 -20.99 16.06 3.54
CA LEU A 225 -20.92 17.03 4.65
C LEU A 225 -21.72 18.31 4.43
N ILE A 226 -22.21 18.52 3.21
CA ILE A 226 -23.03 19.69 2.87
C ILE A 226 -24.43 19.55 3.51
N ASP A 227 -24.89 18.30 3.71
CA ASP A 227 -26.22 17.97 4.23
C ASP A 227 -26.26 17.46 5.68
N GLN A 228 -25.12 17.43 6.41
CA GLN A 228 -25.18 17.08 7.83
C GLN A 228 -25.60 18.30 8.66
N PRO A 229 -26.82 18.33 9.25
CA PRO A 229 -27.11 19.30 10.29
C PRO A 229 -26.07 19.07 11.40
N GLY A 230 -25.37 20.14 11.80
CA GLY A 230 -24.46 20.07 12.94
C GLY A 230 -25.19 19.53 14.17
N PRO A 231 -24.48 19.02 15.19
CA PRO A 231 -25.11 18.59 16.43
C PRO A 231 -25.94 19.77 16.97
N ALA A 232 -27.26 19.63 16.93
CA ALA A 232 -28.17 20.58 17.53
C ALA A 232 -27.83 20.62 19.03
N GLY A 233 -27.47 21.80 19.54
CA GLY A 233 -27.44 22.02 20.97
C GLY A 233 -28.80 21.63 21.57
N PRO A 234 -28.85 21.18 22.84
CA PRO A 234 -30.09 20.71 23.43
C PRO A 234 -31.11 21.86 23.47
N ASP A 235 -32.11 21.82 22.61
CA ASP A 235 -33.28 22.70 22.68
C ASP A 235 -34.28 22.09 23.68
N PRO A 236 -34.54 22.74 24.82
CA PRO A 236 -35.39 22.20 25.86
C PRO A 236 -36.86 22.44 25.49
N GLY A 237 -37.42 21.57 24.66
CA GLY A 237 -38.87 21.43 24.58
C GLY A 237 -39.43 21.10 23.20
N ARG A 238 -39.48 19.82 22.86
CA ARG A 238 -40.61 19.29 22.08
C ARG A 238 -40.76 17.79 22.25
N ARG A 239 -41.93 17.38 22.76
CA ARG A 239 -42.38 15.99 22.95
C ARG A 239 -42.80 15.37 21.61
N ALA A 240 -42.64 14.06 21.52
CA ALA A 240 -42.93 13.23 20.35
C ALA A 240 -44.42 12.83 20.18
N ALA A 241 -44.71 12.33 18.95
CA ALA A 241 -45.80 11.42 18.48
C ALA A 241 -46.90 12.06 17.60
N PRO A 242 -47.71 11.27 16.82
CA PRO A 242 -47.36 10.22 15.83
C PRO A 242 -48.22 10.22 14.51
N ARG A 243 -47.77 9.45 13.48
CA ARG A 243 -48.48 8.68 12.40
C ARG A 243 -49.38 9.32 11.28
N SER A 244 -49.10 8.84 10.05
CA SER A 244 -49.95 8.40 8.89
C SER A 244 -50.82 9.39 8.07
N ALA A 245 -50.71 9.36 6.73
CA ALA A 245 -51.75 8.98 5.74
C ALA A 245 -51.38 9.34 4.27
N VAL A 246 -52.08 8.71 3.33
CA VAL A 246 -51.85 8.53 1.87
C VAL A 246 -52.68 9.53 1.03
N ALA A 247 -52.21 9.99 -0.15
CA ALA A 247 -52.96 10.05 -1.46
C ALA A 247 -52.36 10.93 -2.59
N HIS A 248 -52.18 10.30 -3.77
CA HIS A 248 -52.34 10.70 -5.20
C HIS A 248 -51.92 12.07 -5.79
N LEU A 249 -51.05 12.04 -6.84
CA LEU A 249 -51.30 12.47 -8.26
C LEU A 249 -49.99 12.44 -9.11
N ALA A 250 -50.12 12.19 -10.42
CA ALA A 250 -49.08 12.17 -11.47
C ALA A 250 -49.40 13.25 -12.55
N PRO A 251 -48.64 13.43 -13.66
CA PRO A 251 -47.21 13.26 -13.94
C PRO A 251 -46.55 14.52 -14.57
N ALA A 252 -45.23 14.68 -14.48
CA ALA A 252 -44.40 15.34 -15.52
C ALA A 252 -42.89 15.19 -15.21
N ASN A 253 -42.16 14.56 -16.15
CA ASN A 253 -40.81 14.88 -16.68
C ASN A 253 -39.75 15.49 -15.71
N LEU A 254 -38.50 15.02 -15.60
CA LEU A 254 -37.57 14.55 -16.63
C LEU A 254 -36.32 13.95 -15.94
N ALA A 255 -35.80 12.84 -16.47
CA ALA A 255 -34.52 12.24 -16.10
C ALA A 255 -33.31 13.01 -16.68
N SER A 256 -32.15 12.99 -15.99
CA SER A 256 -30.76 13.14 -16.51
C SER A 256 -29.80 13.64 -15.41
N LEU A 257 -28.57 13.16 -15.16
CA LEU A 257 -27.62 12.25 -15.83
C LEU A 257 -26.53 11.86 -14.80
N THR A 258 -25.77 10.81 -15.10
CA THR A 258 -24.52 10.36 -14.49
C THR A 258 -23.37 10.56 -15.48
N THR A 259 -22.18 10.85 -14.97
CA THR A 259 -20.91 11.09 -15.68
C THR A 259 -20.21 9.79 -16.08
N ALA A 260 -20.30 9.38 -17.34
CA ALA A 260 -19.30 8.55 -18.02
C ALA A 260 -19.45 8.66 -19.54
N ILE A 261 -18.33 8.72 -20.26
CA ILE A 261 -18.25 8.58 -21.72
C ILE A 261 -18.22 7.09 -22.04
N PRO A 262 -19.18 6.53 -22.80
CA PRO A 262 -19.10 5.15 -23.27
C PRO A 262 -18.35 5.08 -24.60
N THR A 263 -17.44 4.11 -24.73
CA THR A 263 -17.13 3.47 -26.01
C THR A 263 -18.12 2.31 -26.20
N GLU A 264 -18.96 2.36 -27.24
CA GLU A 264 -20.11 1.46 -27.38
C GLU A 264 -19.74 -0.02 -27.63
N SER A 265 -20.38 -0.93 -26.88
CA SER A 265 -21.33 -1.91 -27.43
C SER A 265 -22.07 -2.70 -26.32
N GLY A 266 -23.40 -2.74 -26.40
CA GLY A 266 -24.24 -3.79 -25.80
C GLY A 266 -25.22 -3.36 -24.69
N ALA A 267 -26.48 -3.17 -25.08
CA ALA A 267 -27.63 -2.85 -24.23
C ALA A 267 -28.03 -3.95 -23.22
N PHE A 268 -28.63 -3.58 -22.08
CA PHE A 268 -30.00 -3.99 -21.70
C PHE A 268 -30.52 -3.28 -20.42
N SER A 269 -31.64 -2.58 -20.60
CA SER A 269 -32.82 -2.29 -19.73
C SER A 269 -32.77 -2.54 -18.21
N ALA A 270 -33.10 -1.50 -17.42
CA ALA A 270 -33.83 -1.65 -16.15
C ALA A 270 -34.68 -0.40 -15.82
N VAL A 271 -35.85 -0.67 -15.26
CA VAL A 271 -37.01 0.21 -15.07
C VAL A 271 -36.93 1.04 -13.78
N GLU A 272 -37.51 2.24 -13.87
CA GLU A 272 -37.72 3.34 -12.92
C GLU A 272 -38.27 3.01 -11.51
N THR A 273 -37.87 3.79 -10.49
CA THR A 273 -38.81 4.47 -9.56
C THR A 273 -38.12 5.47 -8.61
N ALA A 274 -38.51 6.76 -8.68
CA ALA A 274 -38.39 7.73 -7.58
C ALA A 274 -39.33 8.96 -7.76
N ALA A 275 -40.08 9.34 -6.71
CA ALA A 275 -40.58 10.70 -6.37
C ALA A 275 -41.13 10.70 -4.91
N LEU A 276 -40.51 11.40 -3.92
CA LEU A 276 -40.76 12.77 -3.34
C LEU A 276 -41.97 12.82 -2.35
N THR A 277 -41.99 13.41 -1.14
CA THR A 277 -41.44 14.68 -0.59
C THR A 277 -41.33 14.73 0.96
N ASP A 278 -40.57 15.74 1.45
CA ASP A 278 -40.62 16.48 2.74
C ASP A 278 -39.77 15.97 3.93
N GLY A 279 -38.68 16.69 4.23
CA GLY A 279 -38.03 16.64 5.56
C GLY A 279 -36.55 16.23 5.69
N GLY A 280 -35.80 15.94 4.61
CA GLY A 280 -34.35 15.68 4.74
C GLY A 280 -33.77 14.92 3.55
N MET A 281 -32.99 15.61 2.71
CA MET A 281 -32.34 15.00 1.55
C MET A 281 -31.25 14.04 2.00
N MET A 282 -31.39 12.76 1.66
CA MET A 282 -30.29 11.79 1.68
C MET A 282 -29.83 11.58 0.23
N MET A 283 -28.85 12.35 -0.24
CA MET A 283 -28.25 12.18 -1.58
C MET A 283 -27.14 11.10 -1.56
N GLY A 284 -27.40 9.99 -2.25
CA GLY A 284 -26.46 8.89 -2.51
C GLY A 284 -27.22 7.66 -3.01
N THR A 285 -26.55 6.70 -3.65
CA THR A 285 -27.18 5.41 -3.97
C THR A 285 -27.23 4.58 -2.68
N PRO A 286 -28.39 4.40 -2.02
CA PRO A 286 -28.49 3.75 -0.71
C PRO A 286 -28.09 2.26 -0.73
N LEU A 287 -27.93 1.69 -1.93
CA LEU A 287 -27.68 0.27 -2.19
C LEU A 287 -26.45 -0.29 -1.47
N TYR A 288 -25.42 0.52 -1.24
CA TYR A 288 -24.15 0.13 -0.62
C TYR A 288 -23.99 0.63 0.83
N LEU A 289 -25.04 1.24 1.40
CA LEU A 289 -24.97 1.88 2.71
C LEU A 289 -25.00 0.84 3.84
N ALA A 290 -24.06 0.94 4.78
CA ALA A 290 -23.95 0.01 5.90
C ALA A 290 -25.14 0.11 6.88
N PRO A 291 -25.59 -0.98 7.51
CA PRO A 291 -26.75 -1.01 8.40
C PRO A 291 -26.73 0.04 9.52
N GLU A 292 -25.57 0.29 10.11
CA GLU A 292 -25.39 1.26 11.19
C GLU A 292 -25.62 2.72 10.75
N LEU A 293 -25.40 3.03 9.47
CA LEU A 293 -25.61 4.36 8.91
C LEU A 293 -27.10 4.67 8.75
N TRP A 294 -27.93 3.66 8.46
CA TRP A 294 -29.39 3.78 8.46
C TRP A 294 -29.96 4.07 9.85
N ALA A 295 -29.25 3.64 10.90
CA ALA A 295 -29.60 3.93 12.29
C ALA A 295 -29.10 5.31 12.76
N GLY A 296 -28.47 6.11 11.89
CA GLY A 296 -27.93 7.43 12.22
C GLY A 296 -26.56 7.42 12.91
N THR A 297 -25.87 6.28 12.92
CA THR A 297 -24.49 6.21 13.44
C THR A 297 -23.53 6.88 12.47
N ALA A 298 -22.48 7.54 12.98
CA ALA A 298 -21.45 8.12 12.13
C ALA A 298 -20.67 7.04 11.37
N ALA A 299 -20.19 7.39 10.17
CA ALA A 299 -19.35 6.50 9.38
C ALA A 299 -18.02 6.20 10.08
N THR A 300 -17.59 4.94 9.96
CA THR A 300 -16.36 4.38 10.55
C THR A 300 -15.63 3.52 9.51
N PRO A 301 -14.38 3.07 9.77
CA PRO A 301 -13.71 2.10 8.89
C PRO A 301 -14.55 0.85 8.60
N HIS A 302 -15.34 0.38 9.57
CA HIS A 302 -16.26 -0.75 9.39
C HIS A 302 -17.35 -0.50 8.34
N SER A 303 -17.82 0.74 8.21
CA SER A 303 -18.82 1.11 7.19
C SER A 303 -18.24 1.10 5.78
N ASP A 304 -16.98 1.53 5.62
CA ASP A 304 -16.27 1.43 4.33
C ASP A 304 -15.94 -0.05 4.00
N VAL A 305 -15.55 -0.86 4.99
CA VAL A 305 -15.35 -2.31 4.81
C VAL A 305 -16.63 -3.01 4.34
N TYR A 306 -17.78 -2.61 4.88
CA TYR A 306 -19.07 -3.16 4.44
C TYR A 306 -19.40 -2.79 2.99
N ALA A 307 -19.23 -1.52 2.62
CA ALA A 307 -19.46 -1.07 1.26
C ALA A 307 -18.50 -1.75 0.27
N LEU A 308 -17.21 -1.90 0.63
CA LEU A 308 -16.24 -2.70 -0.13
C LEU A 308 -16.72 -4.16 -0.28
N GLY A 309 -17.18 -4.77 0.80
CA GLY A 309 -17.74 -6.13 0.79
C GLY A 309 -18.91 -6.27 -0.18
N LEU A 310 -19.85 -5.31 -0.19
CA LEU A 310 -20.98 -5.31 -1.12
C LEU A 310 -20.55 -5.15 -2.58
N VAL A 311 -19.56 -4.29 -2.87
CA VAL A 311 -18.99 -4.18 -4.23
C VAL A 311 -18.41 -5.52 -4.67
N LEU A 312 -17.58 -6.16 -3.83
CA LEU A 312 -16.97 -7.46 -4.15
C LEU A 312 -18.01 -8.58 -4.28
N TYR A 313 -19.02 -8.57 -3.41
CA TYR A 313 -20.13 -9.52 -3.47
C TYR A 313 -20.90 -9.37 -4.78
N GLU A 314 -21.25 -8.15 -5.18
CA GLU A 314 -21.96 -7.88 -6.44
C GLU A 314 -21.13 -8.30 -7.66
N LEU A 315 -19.84 -7.98 -7.68
CA LEU A 315 -18.94 -8.39 -8.76
C LEU A 315 -18.94 -9.91 -8.92
N CYS A 316 -18.91 -10.67 -7.83
CA CYS A 316 -18.86 -12.12 -7.88
C CYS A 316 -20.23 -12.76 -8.14
N ALA A 317 -21.28 -12.29 -7.47
CA ALA A 317 -22.63 -12.86 -7.52
C ALA A 317 -23.48 -12.36 -8.70
N GLY A 318 -23.03 -11.32 -9.42
CA GLY A 318 -23.77 -10.73 -10.54
C GLY A 318 -24.67 -9.55 -10.14
N ARG A 319 -25.34 -9.66 -8.98
CA ARG A 319 -26.26 -8.64 -8.46
C ARG A 319 -26.42 -8.76 -6.95
N LEU A 320 -26.80 -7.66 -6.29
CA LEU A 320 -27.21 -7.69 -4.88
C LEU A 320 -28.67 -8.16 -4.75
N PRO A 321 -29.02 -8.97 -3.74
CA PRO A 321 -30.40 -9.46 -3.54
C PRO A 321 -31.44 -8.36 -3.31
N HIS A 322 -31.01 -7.21 -2.77
CA HIS A 322 -31.85 -6.04 -2.54
C HIS A 322 -31.74 -4.99 -3.66
N ALA A 323 -31.06 -5.30 -4.77
CA ALA A 323 -31.06 -4.44 -5.95
C ALA A 323 -32.47 -4.38 -6.58
N GLY A 324 -32.96 -3.17 -6.86
CA GLY A 324 -34.31 -2.93 -7.39
C GLY A 324 -35.40 -2.72 -6.33
N LEU A 325 -35.05 -2.80 -5.04
CA LEU A 325 -35.94 -2.36 -3.96
C LEU A 325 -35.92 -0.82 -3.83
N ASP A 326 -37.03 -0.25 -3.37
CA ASP A 326 -37.06 1.17 -2.98
C ASP A 326 -36.18 1.45 -1.74
N VAL A 327 -35.89 2.72 -1.48
CA VAL A 327 -34.99 3.15 -0.40
C VAL A 327 -35.40 2.61 0.97
N HIS A 328 -36.70 2.59 1.28
CA HIS A 328 -37.22 2.12 2.57
C HIS A 328 -37.13 0.60 2.69
N ALA A 329 -37.42 -0.10 1.59
CA ALA A 329 -37.29 -1.54 1.48
C ALA A 329 -35.82 -1.99 1.56
N ILE A 330 -34.87 -1.24 0.98
CA ILE A 330 -33.42 -1.47 1.15
C ILE A 330 -33.05 -1.36 2.64
N ALA A 331 -33.42 -0.26 3.31
CA ALA A 331 -33.13 -0.05 4.73
C ALA A 331 -33.64 -1.18 5.61
N SER A 332 -34.87 -1.63 5.36
CA SER A 332 -35.49 -2.74 6.06
C SER A 332 -34.78 -4.07 5.76
N TRP A 333 -34.35 -4.28 4.51
CA TRP A 333 -33.65 -5.49 4.11
C TRP A 333 -32.26 -5.60 4.76
N VAL A 334 -31.42 -4.56 4.63
CA VAL A 334 -30.02 -4.61 5.09
C VAL A 334 -29.90 -4.66 6.62
N THR A 335 -30.88 -4.12 7.34
CA THR A 335 -30.94 -4.21 8.81
C THR A 335 -31.47 -5.56 9.29
N ALA A 336 -32.43 -6.17 8.57
CA ALA A 336 -33.12 -7.39 9.02
C ALA A 336 -32.55 -8.70 8.45
N ARG A 337 -31.80 -8.68 7.35
CA ARG A 337 -31.37 -9.89 6.63
C ARG A 337 -29.85 -9.93 6.42
N ALA A 338 -29.31 -11.14 6.31
CA ALA A 338 -27.94 -11.38 5.88
C ALA A 338 -27.92 -11.79 4.40
N LEU A 339 -26.82 -11.50 3.70
CA LEU A 339 -26.60 -12.02 2.36
C LEU A 339 -26.44 -13.54 2.37
N PRO A 340 -26.88 -14.25 1.31
CA PRO A 340 -26.51 -15.66 1.13
C PRO A 340 -24.98 -15.81 1.13
N PRO A 341 -24.41 -16.88 1.73
CA PRO A 341 -22.96 -17.12 1.67
C PRO A 341 -22.48 -17.16 0.22
N LEU A 342 -21.44 -16.41 -0.11
CA LEU A 342 -21.05 -16.18 -1.51
C LEU A 342 -20.70 -17.48 -2.25
N ARG A 343 -20.12 -18.45 -1.55
CA ARG A 343 -19.78 -19.78 -2.11
C ARG A 343 -20.99 -20.61 -2.54
N SER A 344 -22.18 -20.32 -2.01
CA SER A 344 -23.43 -20.95 -2.47
C SER A 344 -23.87 -20.47 -3.86
N LEU A 345 -23.45 -19.25 -4.24
CA LEU A 345 -23.70 -18.64 -5.55
C LEU A 345 -22.51 -18.83 -6.51
N CYS A 346 -21.30 -18.97 -5.97
CA CYS A 346 -20.04 -19.14 -6.70
C CYS A 346 -19.27 -20.38 -6.18
N PRO A 347 -19.65 -21.62 -6.56
CA PRO A 347 -19.04 -22.84 -6.01
C PRO A 347 -17.54 -22.99 -6.34
N ASP A 348 -17.11 -22.47 -7.48
CA ASP A 348 -15.72 -22.52 -7.97
C ASP A 348 -14.78 -21.53 -7.26
N MET A 349 -15.31 -20.67 -6.40
CA MET A 349 -14.52 -19.72 -5.63
C MET A 349 -13.77 -20.43 -4.49
N PRO A 350 -12.48 -20.11 -4.26
CA PRO A 350 -11.75 -20.56 -3.07
C PRO A 350 -12.48 -20.16 -1.79
N GLU A 351 -12.65 -21.11 -0.87
CA GLU A 351 -13.41 -20.90 0.38
C GLU A 351 -12.85 -19.73 1.21
N MET A 352 -11.53 -19.60 1.26
CA MET A 352 -10.84 -18.48 1.91
C MET A 352 -11.23 -17.10 1.33
N LEU A 353 -11.38 -16.99 0.01
CA LEU A 353 -11.79 -15.74 -0.64
C LEU A 353 -13.26 -15.42 -0.34
N ALA A 354 -14.13 -16.42 -0.42
CA ALA A 354 -15.55 -16.27 -0.09
C ALA A 354 -15.74 -15.84 1.36
N ALA A 355 -15.00 -16.46 2.30
CA ALA A 355 -15.06 -16.15 3.72
C ALA A 355 -14.64 -14.70 4.03
N ILE A 356 -13.64 -14.16 3.32
CA ILE A 356 -13.23 -12.76 3.47
C ILE A 356 -14.38 -11.83 3.04
N ILE A 357 -14.97 -12.05 1.87
CA ILE A 357 -16.04 -11.20 1.34
C ILE A 357 -17.30 -11.30 2.22
N ASP A 358 -17.68 -12.51 2.64
CA ASP A 358 -18.82 -12.74 3.53
C ASP A 358 -18.62 -12.06 4.90
N ARG A 359 -17.39 -12.03 5.43
CA ARG A 359 -17.08 -11.34 6.69
C ARG A 359 -17.18 -9.81 6.56
N CYS A 360 -16.81 -9.24 5.42
CA CYS A 360 -16.94 -7.79 5.18
C CYS A 360 -18.39 -7.31 5.27
N VAL A 361 -19.36 -8.14 4.86
CA VAL A 361 -20.79 -7.79 4.79
C VAL A 361 -21.61 -8.23 6.01
N MET A 362 -20.95 -8.60 7.11
CA MET A 362 -21.63 -8.93 8.38
C MET A 362 -22.42 -7.72 8.91
N ARG A 363 -23.61 -7.95 9.48
CA ARG A 363 -24.45 -6.83 9.96
C ARG A 363 -23.82 -6.05 11.12
N ALA A 364 -23.29 -6.76 12.11
CA ALA A 364 -22.64 -6.16 13.27
C ALA A 364 -21.25 -5.62 12.87
N PRO A 365 -20.95 -4.33 13.06
CA PRO A 365 -19.65 -3.75 12.70
C PRO A 365 -18.45 -4.50 13.31
N GLU A 366 -18.55 -4.87 14.59
CA GLU A 366 -17.53 -5.59 15.36
C GLU A 366 -17.27 -7.03 14.87
N ALA A 367 -18.19 -7.61 14.10
CA ALA A 367 -18.00 -8.93 13.48
C ALA A 367 -17.27 -8.85 12.12
N ARG A 368 -17.12 -7.64 11.55
CA ARG A 368 -16.37 -7.40 10.32
C ARG A 368 -14.87 -7.34 10.62
N PHE A 369 -14.06 -7.13 9.58
CA PHE A 369 -12.68 -6.70 9.76
C PHE A 369 -12.65 -5.31 10.40
N ALA A 370 -11.68 -5.04 11.27
CA ALA A 370 -11.56 -3.77 11.98
C ALA A 370 -11.11 -2.63 11.05
N SER A 371 -10.44 -2.96 9.96
CA SER A 371 -9.96 -1.98 8.97
C SER A 371 -9.77 -2.59 7.59
N ALA A 372 -9.69 -1.75 6.57
CA ALA A 372 -9.30 -2.18 5.23
C ALA A 372 -7.88 -2.78 5.16
N ALA A 373 -7.01 -2.48 6.12
CA ALA A 373 -5.67 -3.08 6.20
C ALA A 373 -5.73 -4.57 6.59
N GLU A 374 -6.67 -4.98 7.43
CA GLU A 374 -6.88 -6.41 7.74
C GLU A 374 -7.47 -7.15 6.54
N VAL A 375 -8.41 -6.52 5.81
CA VAL A 375 -8.95 -7.07 4.55
C VAL A 375 -7.82 -7.25 3.54
N GLN A 376 -6.95 -6.24 3.39
CA GLN A 376 -5.78 -6.31 2.51
C GLN A 376 -4.88 -7.51 2.87
N ALA A 377 -4.51 -7.66 4.14
CA ALA A 377 -3.64 -8.75 4.58
C ALA A 377 -4.23 -10.13 4.30
N ALA A 378 -5.54 -10.32 4.56
CA ALA A 378 -6.23 -11.57 4.29
C ALA A 378 -6.31 -11.91 2.79
N LEU A 379 -6.52 -10.90 1.94
CA LEU A 379 -6.53 -11.07 0.48
C LEU A 379 -5.14 -11.38 -0.07
N GLU A 380 -4.08 -10.76 0.46
CA GLU A 380 -2.68 -11.03 0.05
C GLU A 380 -2.24 -12.45 0.44
N GLU A 381 -2.67 -12.94 1.61
CA GLU A 381 -2.48 -14.34 2.01
C GLU A 381 -3.19 -15.29 1.04
N THR A 382 -4.46 -14.98 0.70
CA THR A 382 -5.27 -15.76 -0.25
C THR A 382 -4.66 -15.79 -1.65
N GLU A 383 -4.17 -14.66 -2.16
CA GLU A 383 -3.51 -14.56 -3.46
C GLU A 383 -2.23 -15.40 -3.50
N ALA A 384 -1.41 -15.33 -2.45
CA ALA A 384 -0.19 -16.11 -2.37
C ALA A 384 -0.46 -17.61 -2.40
N LEU A 385 -1.49 -18.07 -1.68
CA LEU A 385 -1.94 -19.46 -1.72
C LEU A 385 -2.43 -19.80 -3.13
N CYS A 386 -3.39 -19.05 -3.67
CA CYS A 386 -3.96 -19.33 -5.01
C CYS A 386 -2.89 -19.37 -6.11
N ARG A 387 -1.91 -18.46 -6.11
CA ARG A 387 -0.81 -18.42 -7.08
C ARG A 387 0.10 -19.64 -6.97
N ALA A 388 0.37 -20.10 -5.76
CA ALA A 388 1.13 -21.33 -5.54
C ALA A 388 0.40 -22.56 -6.11
N PHE A 389 -0.94 -22.59 -6.05
CA PHE A 389 -1.75 -23.71 -6.57
C PHE A 389 -2.07 -23.62 -8.06
N GLN A 390 -2.14 -22.42 -8.65
CA GLN A 390 -2.38 -22.25 -10.10
C GLN A 390 -1.19 -22.66 -10.99
N LEU A 391 0.00 -22.84 -10.41
CA LEU A 391 1.17 -23.44 -11.09
C LEU A 391 1.08 -24.97 -11.23
N VAL A 392 0.00 -25.59 -10.73
CA VAL A 392 -0.26 -27.03 -10.83
C VAL A 392 -1.43 -27.31 -11.78
N ARG A 393 -1.12 -27.47 -13.07
CA ARG A 393 -1.88 -28.31 -14.01
C ARG A 393 -0.95 -29.33 -14.68
N PRO A 394 -1.48 -30.51 -15.06
CA PRO A 394 -0.75 -31.77 -15.08
C PRO A 394 0.12 -31.93 -16.32
N GLY A 395 1.33 -32.44 -16.14
CA GLY A 395 2.22 -32.80 -17.24
C GLY A 395 3.70 -32.79 -16.89
N ALA A 396 4.11 -33.68 -15.97
CA ALA A 396 5.45 -34.28 -15.90
C ALA A 396 5.53 -35.14 -14.63
N PRO A 397 5.97 -36.41 -14.69
CA PRO A 397 6.40 -37.13 -13.50
C PRO A 397 7.79 -36.63 -13.11
N PRO A 398 8.13 -36.46 -11.83
CA PRO A 398 8.82 -37.55 -11.13
C PRO A 398 8.72 -37.56 -9.58
N SER A 399 9.15 -38.68 -8.99
CA SER A 399 9.57 -38.91 -7.59
C SER A 399 8.67 -38.46 -6.44
N GLY A 400 7.51 -39.11 -6.33
CA GLY A 400 6.62 -39.02 -5.16
C GLY A 400 6.70 -40.28 -4.29
N PRO A 401 5.87 -40.39 -3.23
CA PRO A 401 5.65 -41.67 -2.58
C PRO A 401 5.18 -42.69 -3.63
N ARG A 402 5.32 -44.01 -3.38
CA ARG A 402 4.86 -45.03 -4.34
C ARG A 402 3.40 -44.71 -4.70
N GLU A 403 3.02 -44.79 -5.97
CA GLU A 403 1.70 -44.37 -6.47
C GLU A 403 0.55 -44.98 -5.63
N GLU A 404 0.75 -46.21 -5.15
CA GLU A 404 -0.10 -46.93 -4.20
C GLU A 404 -0.31 -46.24 -2.84
N ASP A 405 0.71 -45.57 -2.28
CA ASP A 405 0.63 -44.85 -1.00
C ASP A 405 -0.15 -43.53 -1.13
N ALA A 406 -0.01 -42.83 -2.27
CA ALA A 406 -0.79 -41.62 -2.54
C ALA A 406 -2.28 -41.95 -2.67
N ASP A 407 -2.61 -43.06 -3.32
CA ASP A 407 -3.98 -43.54 -3.46
C ASP A 407 -4.60 -43.94 -2.10
N LEU A 408 -3.82 -44.57 -1.22
CA LEU A 408 -4.26 -44.91 0.14
C LEU A 408 -4.55 -43.65 0.98
N VAL A 409 -3.71 -42.62 0.89
CA VAL A 409 -3.91 -41.34 1.61
C VAL A 409 -5.13 -40.59 1.05
N SER A 410 -5.25 -40.48 -0.27
CA SER A 410 -6.42 -39.85 -0.90
C SER A 410 -7.73 -40.59 -0.58
N ALA A 411 -7.73 -41.93 -0.60
CA ALA A 411 -8.90 -42.73 -0.27
C ALA A 411 -9.28 -42.62 1.22
N SER A 412 -8.30 -42.61 2.12
CA SER A 412 -8.52 -42.38 3.55
C SER A 412 -9.09 -40.99 3.82
N PHE A 413 -8.51 -39.95 3.23
CA PHE A 413 -8.99 -38.59 3.43
C PHE A 413 -10.40 -38.38 2.83
N ALA A 414 -10.69 -38.96 1.66
CA ALA A 414 -12.02 -38.89 1.07
C ALA A 414 -13.12 -39.47 1.98
N ARG A 415 -12.81 -40.52 2.76
CA ARG A 415 -13.74 -41.07 3.78
C ARG A 415 -13.94 -40.12 4.96
N LEU A 416 -12.89 -39.37 5.33
CA LEU A 416 -12.90 -38.45 6.46
C LEU A 416 -13.39 -37.03 6.09
N LEU A 417 -13.48 -36.70 4.80
CA LEU A 417 -13.88 -35.39 4.30
C LEU A 417 -15.22 -34.87 4.87
N PRO A 418 -16.29 -35.70 5.01
CA PRO A 418 -17.54 -35.28 5.65
C PRO A 418 -17.38 -34.90 7.13
N ARG A 419 -16.27 -35.30 7.76
CA ARG A 419 -15.93 -35.07 9.18
C ARG A 419 -14.64 -34.24 9.30
N ALA A 420 -14.26 -33.48 8.28
CA ALA A 420 -13.00 -32.73 8.28
C ALA A 420 -12.90 -31.73 9.45
N GLU A 421 -14.01 -31.09 9.84
CA GLU A 421 -14.02 -30.19 11.01
C GLU A 421 -13.75 -30.94 12.33
N GLU A 422 -14.31 -32.15 12.47
CA GLU A 422 -14.09 -33.01 13.63
C GLU A 422 -12.63 -33.51 13.67
N LEU A 423 -12.09 -33.92 12.51
CA LEU A 423 -10.68 -34.29 12.34
C LEU A 423 -9.74 -33.18 12.80
N VAL A 424 -9.98 -31.95 12.34
CA VAL A 424 -9.14 -30.81 12.70
C VAL A 424 -9.32 -30.42 14.17
N ALA A 425 -10.53 -30.55 14.73
CA ALA A 425 -10.77 -30.32 16.15
C ALA A 425 -10.01 -31.32 17.03
N ARG A 426 -10.08 -32.62 16.71
CA ARG A 426 -9.35 -33.70 17.40
C ARG A 426 -7.84 -33.55 17.28
N PHE A 427 -7.35 -33.15 16.11
CA PHE A 427 -5.95 -32.80 15.90
C PHE A 427 -5.48 -31.72 16.88
N TYR A 428 -6.19 -30.59 16.98
CA TYR A 428 -5.79 -29.50 17.88
C TYR A 428 -5.90 -29.87 19.37
N GLU A 429 -6.94 -30.63 19.74
CA GLU A 429 -7.09 -31.15 21.11
C GLU A 429 -5.88 -32.00 21.51
N ARG A 430 -5.48 -32.96 20.67
CA ARG A 430 -4.31 -33.81 20.89
C ARG A 430 -3.01 -33.03 20.84
N LEU A 431 -2.87 -32.07 19.93
CA LEU A 431 -1.68 -31.22 19.82
C LEU A 431 -1.46 -30.41 21.09
N PHE A 432 -2.50 -29.76 21.63
CA PHE A 432 -2.38 -28.95 22.84
C PHE A 432 -2.27 -29.78 24.12
N ALA A 433 -2.85 -30.97 24.15
CA ALA A 433 -2.63 -31.91 25.25
C ALA A 433 -1.16 -32.37 25.31
N ARG A 434 -0.53 -32.56 24.16
CA ARG A 434 0.88 -32.99 24.02
C ARG A 434 1.86 -31.85 24.23
N GLU A 435 1.57 -30.68 23.68
CA GLU A 435 2.43 -29.49 23.71
C GLU A 435 1.65 -28.26 24.19
N PRO A 436 1.40 -28.12 25.51
CA PRO A 436 0.62 -27.00 26.05
C PRO A 436 1.21 -25.62 25.71
N ALA A 437 2.54 -25.56 25.56
CA ALA A 437 3.26 -24.33 25.20
C ALA A 437 2.82 -23.78 23.83
N LEU A 438 2.40 -24.63 22.89
CA LEU A 438 1.94 -24.20 21.58
C LEU A 438 0.59 -23.48 21.63
N ARG A 439 -0.24 -23.67 22.68
CA ARG A 439 -1.56 -23.04 22.78
C ARG A 439 -1.48 -21.51 22.75
N ALA A 440 -0.40 -20.93 23.29
CA ALA A 440 -0.16 -19.49 23.32
C ALA A 440 0.06 -18.88 21.92
N LEU A 441 0.33 -19.70 20.90
CA LEU A 441 0.54 -19.25 19.51
C LEU A 441 -0.77 -19.18 18.71
N PHE A 442 -1.90 -19.64 19.27
CA PHE A 442 -3.18 -19.70 18.58
C PHE A 442 -4.22 -18.79 19.24
N PRO A 443 -5.13 -18.19 18.45
CA PRO A 443 -6.21 -17.37 18.99
C PRO A 443 -7.12 -18.19 19.93
N PRO A 444 -7.78 -17.52 20.89
CA PRO A 444 -8.73 -18.19 21.80
C PRO A 444 -9.87 -18.84 21.02
N ASP A 445 -10.41 -18.15 19.99
CA ASP A 445 -11.35 -18.72 19.03
C ASP A 445 -10.62 -19.46 17.90
N MET A 446 -10.88 -20.76 17.79
CA MET A 446 -10.21 -21.64 16.85
C MET A 446 -11.00 -21.88 15.55
N ARG A 447 -12.19 -21.30 15.38
CA ARG A 447 -13.06 -21.62 14.24
C ARG A 447 -12.41 -21.31 12.88
N GLU A 448 -11.86 -20.11 12.74
CA GLU A 448 -11.16 -19.69 11.52
C GLU A 448 -9.89 -20.53 11.28
N GLN A 449 -9.15 -20.82 12.36
CA GLN A 449 -7.94 -21.63 12.29
C GLN A 449 -8.23 -23.07 11.84
N ARG A 450 -9.36 -23.65 12.29
CA ARG A 450 -9.79 -25.00 11.89
C ARG A 450 -10.15 -25.06 10.39
N LEU A 451 -10.87 -24.06 9.88
CA LEU A 451 -11.20 -23.94 8.45
C LEU A 451 -9.95 -23.80 7.58
N LYS A 452 -9.00 -22.95 7.99
CA LYS A 452 -7.71 -22.78 7.28
C LYS A 452 -6.94 -24.10 7.19
N LEU A 453 -6.86 -24.85 8.27
CA LEU A 453 -6.13 -26.13 8.28
C LEU A 453 -6.85 -27.21 7.44
N ALA A 454 -8.18 -27.29 7.49
CA ALA A 454 -8.96 -28.22 6.66
C ALA A 454 -8.75 -27.96 5.15
N ALA A 455 -8.83 -26.69 4.73
CA ALA A 455 -8.58 -26.29 3.34
C ALA A 455 -7.14 -26.56 2.90
N THR A 456 -6.17 -26.32 3.79
CA THR A 456 -4.76 -26.60 3.53
C THR A 456 -4.49 -28.09 3.38
N LEU A 457 -5.08 -28.94 4.24
CA LEU A 457 -4.95 -30.39 4.15
C LEU A 457 -5.54 -30.96 2.86
N GLN A 458 -6.76 -30.53 2.50
CA GLN A 458 -7.41 -30.97 1.26
C GLN A 458 -6.51 -30.70 0.05
N LEU A 459 -5.96 -29.49 -0.04
CA LEU A 459 -5.24 -29.11 -1.24
C LEU A 459 -3.77 -29.57 -1.25
N VAL A 460 -3.20 -29.94 -0.10
CA VAL A 460 -1.98 -30.76 -0.04
C VAL A 460 -2.27 -32.17 -0.57
N ILE A 461 -3.40 -32.77 -0.18
CA ILE A 461 -3.78 -34.14 -0.56
C ILE A 461 -4.11 -34.25 -2.05
N ASP A 462 -4.83 -33.28 -2.60
CA ASP A 462 -5.14 -33.20 -4.04
C ASP A 462 -3.87 -33.12 -4.92
N ASN A 463 -2.74 -32.70 -4.34
CA ASN A 463 -1.48 -32.51 -5.04
C ASN A 463 -0.39 -33.52 -4.65
N LEU A 464 -0.71 -34.58 -3.89
CA LEU A 464 0.26 -35.65 -3.54
C LEU A 464 0.85 -36.37 -4.76
N ARG A 465 0.14 -36.33 -5.90
CA ARG A 465 0.59 -36.89 -7.19
C ARG A 465 1.58 -35.99 -7.94
N ALA A 466 1.86 -34.78 -7.44
CA ALA A 466 2.79 -33.81 -8.02
C ALA A 466 3.85 -33.37 -6.98
N PRO A 467 4.73 -34.29 -6.55
CA PRO A 467 5.62 -34.13 -5.40
C PRO A 467 6.58 -32.94 -5.53
N ASP A 468 7.26 -32.74 -6.66
CA ASP A 468 8.26 -31.66 -6.79
C ASP A 468 7.66 -30.26 -6.54
N LYS A 469 6.46 -30.00 -7.06
CA LYS A 469 5.76 -28.72 -6.88
C LYS A 469 5.18 -28.58 -5.49
N LEU A 470 4.68 -29.68 -4.93
CA LEU A 470 4.19 -29.73 -3.55
C LEU A 470 5.34 -29.43 -2.57
N LEU A 471 6.53 -29.96 -2.82
CA LEU A 471 7.72 -29.72 -2.00
C LEU A 471 8.16 -28.25 -2.06
N GLU A 472 8.21 -27.61 -3.23
CA GLU A 472 8.58 -26.19 -3.38
C GLU A 472 7.60 -25.27 -2.61
N MET A 473 6.30 -25.58 -2.71
CA MET A 473 5.25 -24.87 -1.99
C MET A 473 5.35 -25.04 -0.47
N LEU A 474 5.52 -26.28 0.01
CA LEU A 474 5.66 -26.56 1.43
C LEU A 474 6.95 -25.96 2.00
N GLU A 475 8.00 -25.86 1.21
CA GLU A 475 9.21 -25.12 1.58
C GLU A 475 8.95 -23.60 1.66
N ALA A 476 8.18 -23.03 0.73
CA ALA A 476 7.76 -21.62 0.81
C ALA A 476 6.86 -21.33 2.01
N LEU A 477 5.95 -22.25 2.32
CA LEU A 477 5.08 -22.19 3.50
C LEU A 477 5.90 -22.32 4.80
N GLY A 478 6.87 -23.24 4.82
CA GLY A 478 7.85 -23.40 5.91
C GLY A 478 8.66 -22.13 6.16
N ARG A 479 9.16 -21.47 5.11
CA ARG A 479 9.87 -20.18 5.23
C ARG A 479 9.05 -19.11 5.93
N ARG A 480 7.73 -19.07 5.67
CA ARG A 480 6.81 -18.12 6.34
C ARG A 480 6.52 -18.54 7.79
N HIS A 481 6.34 -19.83 8.04
CA HIS A 481 6.08 -20.35 9.38
C HIS A 481 7.27 -20.19 10.34
N ALA A 482 8.49 -20.13 9.82
CA ALA A 482 9.65 -19.70 10.60
C ALA A 482 9.47 -18.31 11.22
N GLY A 483 8.79 -17.39 10.51
CA GLY A 483 8.45 -16.05 11.00
C GLY A 483 7.39 -16.02 12.12
N TYR A 484 6.64 -17.10 12.31
CA TYR A 484 5.64 -17.26 13.38
C TYR A 484 6.21 -17.98 14.62
N GLY A 485 7.51 -18.26 14.66
CA GLY A 485 8.16 -18.96 15.78
C GLY A 485 7.94 -20.47 15.79
N VAL A 486 7.53 -21.06 14.66
CA VAL A 486 7.41 -22.52 14.52
C VAL A 486 8.79 -23.13 14.33
N ALA A 487 9.20 -23.98 15.27
CA ALA A 487 10.49 -24.65 15.25
C ALA A 487 10.39 -26.07 14.66
N PRO A 488 11.48 -26.61 14.05
CA PRO A 488 11.50 -27.95 13.45
C PRO A 488 11.09 -29.08 14.41
N GLU A 489 11.27 -28.90 15.71
CA GLU A 489 10.97 -29.89 16.75
C GLU A 489 9.45 -30.05 16.97
N HIS A 490 8.65 -29.02 16.63
CA HIS A 490 7.18 -29.07 16.80
C HIS A 490 6.49 -30.02 15.82
N PHE A 491 7.12 -30.31 14.67
CA PHE A 491 6.52 -31.17 13.63
C PHE A 491 6.36 -32.62 14.10
N ASP A 492 7.21 -33.12 14.98
CA ASP A 492 7.05 -34.50 15.46
C ASP A 492 5.83 -34.64 16.37
N ALA A 493 5.53 -33.62 17.18
CA ALA A 493 4.32 -33.56 17.98
C ALA A 493 3.05 -33.41 17.11
N MET A 494 3.12 -32.56 16.08
CA MET A 494 2.03 -32.37 15.12
C MET A 494 1.75 -33.66 14.33
N GLY A 495 2.78 -34.36 13.86
CA GLY A 495 2.61 -35.62 13.13
C GLY A 495 1.92 -36.68 13.97
N ARG A 496 2.34 -36.84 15.23
CA ARG A 496 1.70 -37.79 16.15
C ARG A 496 0.25 -37.41 16.44
N ALA A 497 -0.03 -36.13 16.69
CA ALA A 497 -1.39 -35.66 16.93
C ALA A 497 -2.31 -35.87 15.71
N LEU A 498 -1.80 -35.65 14.49
CA LEU A 498 -2.55 -35.84 13.25
C LEU A 498 -2.81 -37.33 12.97
N ILE A 499 -1.77 -38.17 13.05
CA ILE A 499 -1.88 -39.62 12.82
C ILE A 499 -2.85 -40.26 13.81
N GLU A 500 -2.79 -39.88 15.09
CA GLU A 500 -3.73 -40.40 16.09
C GLU A 500 -5.18 -39.93 15.86
N ALA A 501 -5.38 -38.68 15.42
CA ALA A 501 -6.70 -38.18 15.09
C ALA A 501 -7.28 -38.91 13.85
N LEU A 502 -6.43 -39.21 12.87
CA LEU A 502 -6.80 -40.00 11.69
C LEU A 502 -7.15 -41.45 12.08
N GLU A 503 -6.31 -42.11 12.88
CA GLU A 503 -6.53 -43.48 13.38
C GLU A 503 -7.83 -43.61 14.17
N GLU A 504 -8.08 -42.68 15.10
CA GLU A 504 -9.30 -42.66 15.90
C GLU A 504 -10.57 -42.49 15.05
N LEU A 505 -10.52 -41.58 14.07
CA LEU A 505 -11.71 -41.22 13.29
C LEU A 505 -11.98 -42.20 12.13
N GLU A 506 -10.94 -42.83 11.60
CA GLU A 506 -11.04 -43.83 10.54
C GLU A 506 -11.38 -45.23 11.09
N GLY A 507 -11.03 -45.51 12.36
CA GLY A 507 -11.47 -46.69 13.10
C GLY A 507 -11.06 -48.00 12.41
N ASP A 508 -12.01 -48.90 12.16
CA ASP A 508 -11.75 -50.23 11.58
C ASP A 508 -11.14 -50.19 10.17
N ALA A 509 -11.25 -49.06 9.45
CA ALA A 509 -10.62 -48.86 8.15
C ALA A 509 -9.14 -48.43 8.23
N TRP A 510 -8.63 -48.15 9.43
CA TRP A 510 -7.23 -47.83 9.68
C TRP A 510 -6.38 -49.12 9.71
N GLY A 511 -5.80 -49.48 8.56
CA GLY A 511 -4.93 -50.65 8.43
C GLY A 511 -3.43 -50.31 8.50
N PRO A 512 -2.54 -51.30 8.67
CA PRO A 512 -1.08 -51.10 8.65
C PRO A 512 -0.55 -50.47 7.36
N ALA A 513 -1.25 -50.64 6.23
CA ALA A 513 -0.90 -50.00 4.97
C ALA A 513 -1.27 -48.51 4.97
N THR A 514 -2.48 -48.16 5.40
CA THR A 514 -2.96 -46.77 5.54
C THR A 514 -2.09 -45.98 6.53
N ALA A 515 -1.74 -46.59 7.66
CA ALA A 515 -0.86 -45.99 8.67
C ALA A 515 0.53 -45.68 8.11
N ARG A 516 1.12 -46.60 7.33
CA ARG A 516 2.40 -46.39 6.66
C ARG A 516 2.32 -45.29 5.59
N ALA A 517 1.26 -45.28 4.80
CA ALA A 517 1.05 -44.30 3.73
C ALA A 517 0.92 -42.88 4.29
N TRP A 518 0.10 -42.68 5.34
CA TRP A 518 -0.02 -41.39 6.03
C TRP A 518 1.26 -40.95 6.74
N ALA A 519 1.97 -41.88 7.39
CA ALA A 519 3.26 -41.56 8.00
C ALA A 519 4.29 -41.11 6.95
N GLY A 520 4.29 -41.75 5.77
CA GLY A 520 5.13 -41.37 4.63
C GLY A 520 4.77 -39.99 4.06
N ALA A 521 3.48 -39.73 3.81
CA ALA A 521 3.00 -38.44 3.31
C ALA A 521 3.29 -37.32 4.31
N TYR A 522 3.04 -37.55 5.60
CA TYR A 522 3.38 -36.58 6.64
C TYR A 522 4.89 -36.32 6.72
N ALA A 523 5.72 -37.36 6.65
CA ALA A 523 7.17 -37.20 6.68
C ALA A 523 7.70 -36.37 5.50
N GLN A 524 7.10 -36.50 4.31
CA GLN A 524 7.42 -35.64 3.17
C GLN A 524 6.97 -34.20 3.41
N ILE A 525 5.75 -34.00 3.91
CA ILE A 525 5.23 -32.67 4.21
C ILE A 525 6.08 -31.96 5.26
N ALA A 526 6.32 -32.63 6.38
CA ALA A 526 7.15 -32.12 7.46
C ALA A 526 8.60 -31.95 7.03
N GLY A 527 9.13 -32.81 6.15
CA GLY A 527 10.47 -32.67 5.58
C GLY A 527 10.60 -31.42 4.71
N ALA A 528 9.61 -31.14 3.85
CA ALA A 528 9.58 -29.94 3.03
C ALA A 528 9.39 -28.67 3.87
N MET A 529 8.46 -28.69 4.83
CA MET A 529 8.27 -27.59 5.78
C MET A 529 9.53 -27.32 6.60
N ARG A 530 10.22 -28.37 7.08
CA ARG A 530 11.49 -28.27 7.80
C ARG A 530 12.59 -27.69 6.92
N ARG A 531 12.77 -28.17 5.68
CA ARG A 531 13.71 -27.56 4.73
C ARG A 531 13.37 -26.10 4.46
N GLY A 532 12.08 -25.77 4.36
CA GLY A 532 11.60 -24.40 4.29
C GLY A 532 12.01 -23.55 5.50
N ILE A 533 11.82 -24.06 6.72
CA ILE A 533 12.19 -23.38 7.98
C ILE A 533 13.72 -23.27 8.14
N GLU A 534 14.45 -24.31 7.75
CA GLU A 534 15.91 -24.38 7.84
C GLU A 534 16.60 -23.52 6.77
N ALA A 535 16.00 -23.44 5.58
CA ALA A 535 16.41 -22.57 4.48
C ALA A 535 15.88 -21.14 4.63
N ALA A 536 14.90 -20.92 5.52
CA ALA A 536 14.57 -19.58 5.96
C ALA A 536 15.85 -18.99 6.58
N PRO A 537 16.23 -17.75 6.22
CA PRO A 537 17.40 -17.13 6.80
C PRO A 537 17.29 -17.21 8.32
N ARG A 538 18.20 -17.97 8.96
CA ARG A 538 18.13 -18.29 10.40
C ARG A 538 18.05 -17.01 11.21
N THR A 539 16.83 -16.59 11.52
CA THR A 539 16.52 -15.64 12.59
C THR A 539 16.67 -16.41 13.88
N THR A 540 17.90 -16.50 14.37
CA THR A 540 18.16 -17.04 15.70
C THR A 540 17.43 -16.18 16.74
N GLY A 541 16.43 -16.78 17.38
CA GLY A 541 15.78 -16.27 18.58
C GLY A 541 14.78 -15.13 18.34
N ALA A 542 13.49 -15.45 18.29
CA ALA A 542 12.53 -14.54 18.88
C ALA A 542 12.61 -14.76 20.40
N PRO A 543 13.25 -13.89 21.20
CA PRO A 543 12.76 -13.73 22.54
C PRO A 543 11.35 -13.18 22.39
N ARG A 544 10.41 -13.82 23.10
CA ARG A 544 9.08 -13.27 23.40
C ARG A 544 9.21 -11.75 23.52
N PRO A 545 8.38 -10.94 22.82
CA PRO A 545 8.52 -9.49 22.89
C PRO A 545 8.60 -9.11 24.36
N ALA A 546 9.74 -8.53 24.76
CA ALA A 546 9.83 -7.92 26.06
C ALA A 546 8.65 -6.94 26.13
N PRO A 547 7.88 -6.90 27.24
CA PRO A 547 6.79 -5.95 27.36
C PRO A 547 7.39 -4.55 27.18
N GLY A 548 7.16 -3.91 26.02
CA GLY A 548 7.71 -2.59 25.70
C GLY A 548 8.22 -2.35 24.27
N ALA A 549 8.44 -3.36 23.43
CA ALA A 549 9.01 -3.19 22.08
C ALA A 549 7.99 -2.75 20.99
N GLY A 550 7.13 -1.78 21.32
CA GLY A 550 6.05 -1.31 20.45
C GLY A 550 5.85 0.21 20.44
N ARG A 551 6.86 0.99 20.85
CA ARG A 551 6.86 2.44 20.62
C ARG A 551 7.90 2.75 19.56
N ALA A 552 7.48 3.37 18.46
CA ALA A 552 8.41 4.12 17.60
C ALA A 552 9.28 4.98 18.52
N ALA A 553 10.60 4.92 18.32
CA ALA A 553 11.52 5.70 19.13
C ALA A 553 11.12 7.18 19.07
N GLU A 554 11.04 7.84 20.23
CA GLU A 554 10.66 9.24 20.30
C GLU A 554 11.63 10.08 19.46
N ILE A 555 11.09 10.81 18.47
CA ILE A 555 11.88 11.75 17.67
C ILE A 555 12.21 12.96 18.51
N ARG A 556 13.50 13.30 18.56
CA ARG A 556 14.05 14.45 19.25
C ARG A 556 14.76 15.34 18.26
N PHE A 557 14.95 16.61 18.64
CA PHE A 557 15.63 17.58 17.81
C PHE A 557 16.79 18.20 18.57
N ALA A 558 17.94 18.32 17.92
CA ALA A 558 19.07 19.12 18.36
C ALA A 558 19.17 20.36 17.48
N THR A 559 19.59 21.48 18.06
CA THR A 559 19.84 22.72 17.30
C THR A 559 21.34 22.84 17.06
N SER A 560 21.74 22.93 15.79
CA SER A 560 23.13 23.18 15.38
C SER A 560 23.16 24.45 14.53
N ALA A 561 23.67 25.54 15.11
CA ALA A 561 23.69 26.87 14.51
C ALA A 561 22.31 27.30 13.95
N ASP A 562 22.07 27.06 12.66
CA ASP A 562 20.90 27.42 11.87
C ASP A 562 19.96 26.24 11.57
N ALA A 563 20.32 25.00 11.92
CA ALA A 563 19.57 23.80 11.57
C ALA A 563 18.98 23.07 12.77
N SER A 564 17.78 22.51 12.56
CA SER A 564 17.18 21.50 13.43
C SER A 564 17.54 20.11 12.93
N LEU A 565 18.12 19.28 13.81
CA LEU A 565 18.61 17.94 13.50
C LEU A 565 17.77 16.90 14.23
N ALA A 566 17.03 16.08 13.48
CA ALA A 566 16.24 15.01 14.03
C ALA A 566 17.11 13.82 14.43
N TYR A 567 16.86 13.27 15.61
CA TYR A 567 17.52 12.07 16.09
C TYR A 567 16.61 11.25 17.00
N THR A 568 16.99 10.00 17.21
CA THR A 568 16.34 9.07 18.14
C THR A 568 17.37 8.51 19.10
N VAL A 569 16.91 8.19 20.31
CA VAL A 569 17.72 7.47 21.30
C VAL A 569 16.96 6.21 21.69
N THR A 570 17.60 5.06 21.52
CA THR A 570 17.03 3.75 21.85
C THR A 570 18.03 2.90 22.62
N GLY A 571 17.53 1.95 23.42
CA GLY A 571 18.38 1.15 24.29
C GLY A 571 18.83 1.89 25.55
N ALA A 572 19.30 1.12 26.51
CA ALA A 572 19.79 1.61 27.81
C ALA A 572 21.15 0.99 28.17
N GLY A 573 21.87 0.48 27.17
CA GLY A 573 23.19 -0.12 27.35
C GLY A 573 24.23 0.92 27.80
N PRO A 574 25.34 0.48 28.42
CA PRO A 574 26.35 1.36 29.02
C PRO A 574 27.26 2.05 28.00
N ILE A 575 27.11 1.75 26.71
CA ILE A 575 27.91 2.30 25.63
C ILE A 575 27.05 3.25 24.81
N ASP A 576 27.46 4.51 24.73
CA ASP A 576 26.89 5.45 23.78
C ASP A 576 27.41 5.15 22.37
N LEU A 577 26.51 4.70 21.49
CA LEU A 577 26.82 4.37 20.11
C LEU A 577 26.02 5.26 19.18
N VAL A 578 26.68 6.10 18.39
CA VAL A 578 26.01 6.90 17.36
C VAL A 578 26.21 6.26 16.00
N LEU A 579 25.10 6.06 15.28
CA LEU A 579 25.09 5.53 13.92
C LEU A 579 24.81 6.67 12.94
N VAL A 580 25.83 7.02 12.16
CA VAL A 580 25.75 7.98 11.06
C VAL A 580 25.69 7.22 9.75
N GLN A 581 24.50 7.18 9.14
CA GLN A 581 24.31 6.54 7.84
C GLN A 581 24.75 7.47 6.70
N GLY A 582 24.98 6.90 5.51
CA GLY A 582 25.75 7.58 4.48
C GLY A 582 25.02 8.66 3.69
N TRP A 583 23.90 8.33 3.04
CA TRP A 583 23.36 9.18 1.97
C TRP A 583 21.94 9.68 2.25
N VAL A 584 20.90 8.89 2.03
CA VAL A 584 19.53 9.30 2.35
C VAL A 584 19.07 8.56 3.59
N THR A 585 18.62 9.31 4.60
CA THR A 585 18.13 8.77 5.86
C THR A 585 16.77 9.35 6.22
N HIS A 586 16.05 8.62 7.07
CA HIS A 586 14.85 9.11 7.74
C HIS A 586 14.69 8.38 9.07
N ALA A 587 14.80 9.09 10.19
CA ALA A 587 14.91 8.48 11.53
C ALA A 587 13.62 7.76 11.96
N GLU A 588 12.45 8.28 11.57
CA GLU A 588 11.15 7.62 11.83
C GLU A 588 10.87 6.47 10.83
N ALA A 589 10.84 6.77 9.53
CA ALA A 589 10.53 5.79 8.49
C ALA A 589 11.49 4.58 8.48
N ALA A 590 12.70 4.72 9.01
CA ALA A 590 13.63 3.59 9.19
C ALA A 590 13.00 2.44 9.98
N TRP A 591 12.12 2.73 10.95
CA TRP A 591 11.47 1.72 11.78
C TRP A 591 10.33 0.96 11.10
N GLU A 592 9.92 1.36 9.89
CA GLU A 592 8.82 0.73 9.16
C GLU A 592 9.20 -0.64 8.56
N HIS A 593 10.49 -0.91 8.37
CA HIS A 593 10.96 -2.18 7.81
C HIS A 593 11.67 -3.06 8.83
N ALA A 594 11.27 -4.33 8.89
CA ALA A 594 11.74 -5.29 9.88
C ALA A 594 13.28 -5.44 9.91
N LEU A 595 13.95 -5.42 8.75
CA LEU A 595 15.41 -5.52 8.68
C LEU A 595 16.12 -4.38 9.42
N VAL A 596 15.63 -3.15 9.24
CA VAL A 596 16.23 -1.95 9.86
C VAL A 596 15.90 -1.91 11.34
N SER A 597 14.63 -2.12 11.70
CA SER A 597 14.17 -2.15 13.10
C SER A 597 14.87 -3.23 13.92
N ARG A 598 15.07 -4.42 13.34
CA ARG A 598 15.82 -5.51 13.99
C ARG A 598 17.27 -5.11 14.22
N PHE A 599 17.94 -4.54 13.21
CA PHE A 599 19.32 -4.10 13.34
C PHE A 599 19.47 -3.02 14.44
N PHE A 600 18.57 -2.05 14.50
CA PHE A 600 18.56 -1.04 15.57
C PHE A 600 18.27 -1.65 16.93
N ALA A 601 17.33 -2.59 17.03
CA ALA A 601 17.04 -3.29 18.28
C ALA A 601 18.23 -4.14 18.76
N GLU A 602 18.94 -4.81 17.85
CA GLU A 602 20.13 -5.62 18.17
C GLU A 602 21.28 -4.75 18.68
N LEU A 603 21.50 -3.56 18.12
CA LEU A 603 22.46 -2.59 18.65
C LEU A 603 22.00 -1.99 19.99
N GLY A 604 20.72 -1.59 20.08
CA GLY A 604 20.11 -1.02 21.29
C GLY A 604 20.00 -2.00 22.46
N ALA A 605 20.13 -3.30 22.21
CA ALA A 605 20.12 -4.33 23.26
C ALA A 605 21.36 -4.25 24.17
N TRP A 606 22.48 -3.71 23.70
CA TRP A 606 23.74 -3.61 24.47
C TRP A 606 24.37 -2.21 24.46
N ALA A 607 23.84 -1.28 23.68
CA ALA A 607 24.24 0.13 23.65
C ALA A 607 23.06 1.07 23.88
N ARG A 608 23.33 2.31 24.29
CA ARG A 608 22.42 3.44 24.09
C ARG A 608 22.69 3.94 22.66
N LEU A 609 21.82 3.54 21.73
CA LEU A 609 21.93 3.81 20.30
C LEU A 609 21.32 5.16 19.96
N ILE A 610 22.11 6.02 19.33
CA ILE A 610 21.69 7.29 18.75
C ILE A 610 21.69 7.16 17.23
N VAL A 611 20.53 7.37 16.61
CA VAL A 611 20.37 7.41 15.15
C VAL A 611 19.85 8.78 14.76
N LEU A 612 20.52 9.45 13.84
CA LEU A 612 20.18 10.81 13.41
C LEU A 612 19.91 10.87 11.91
N ASP A 613 19.08 11.84 11.54
CA ASP A 613 18.99 12.32 10.16
C ASP A 613 20.07 13.39 9.92
N GLN A 614 20.86 13.20 8.88
CA GLN A 614 21.84 14.21 8.49
C GLN A 614 21.12 15.46 7.96
N ARG A 615 21.76 16.62 8.04
CA ARG A 615 21.25 17.84 7.41
C ARG A 615 20.96 17.60 5.93
N GLY A 616 19.78 18.04 5.47
CA GLY A 616 19.26 17.79 4.13
C GLY A 616 18.49 16.48 3.97
N THR A 617 18.36 15.67 5.03
CA THR A 617 17.64 14.39 5.00
C THR A 617 16.57 14.26 6.08
N GLY A 618 15.61 13.38 5.81
CA GLY A 618 14.57 12.95 6.74
C GLY A 618 13.81 14.11 7.35
N MET A 619 13.83 14.16 8.68
CA MET A 619 13.19 15.21 9.47
C MET A 619 14.15 16.31 9.91
N SER A 620 15.43 16.23 9.55
CA SER A 620 16.39 17.32 9.76
C SER A 620 16.19 18.45 8.73
N GLU A 621 16.81 19.60 9.01
CA GLU A 621 16.70 20.79 8.17
C GLU A 621 16.93 20.49 6.69
N ARG A 622 15.98 20.88 5.83
CA ARG A 622 15.97 20.43 4.42
C ARG A 622 16.91 21.21 3.51
N GLU A 623 17.17 22.47 3.83
CA GLU A 623 17.95 23.36 2.96
C GLU A 623 19.44 23.02 2.94
N GLY A 624 19.95 22.28 3.92
CA GLY A 624 21.37 21.95 4.03
C GLY A 624 21.85 20.70 3.29
N ALA A 625 21.11 20.23 2.28
CA ALA A 625 21.55 19.10 1.46
C ALA A 625 22.85 19.43 0.69
N GLY A 626 23.93 18.71 1.01
CA GLY A 626 25.27 18.96 0.48
C GLY A 626 26.15 19.83 1.39
N ALA A 627 25.80 20.00 2.67
CA ALA A 627 26.67 20.61 3.67
C ALA A 627 28.06 19.94 3.72
N SER A 628 29.08 20.71 4.10
CA SER A 628 30.44 20.17 4.20
C SER A 628 30.54 19.13 5.32
N ALA A 629 31.52 18.23 5.21
CA ALA A 629 31.74 17.20 6.21
C ALA A 629 32.11 17.81 7.59
N GLU A 630 32.75 18.97 7.60
CA GLU A 630 33.04 19.75 8.81
C GLU A 630 31.74 20.24 9.47
N GLN A 631 30.82 20.81 8.68
CA GLN A 631 29.52 21.24 9.22
C GLN A 631 28.71 20.05 9.74
N GLN A 632 28.75 18.92 9.03
CA GLN A 632 28.11 17.69 9.50
C GLN A 632 28.75 17.13 10.79
N ALA A 633 30.05 17.37 11.03
CA ALA A 633 30.72 17.00 12.26
C ALA A 633 30.29 17.89 13.44
N GLU A 634 30.09 19.20 13.21
CA GLU A 634 29.49 20.12 14.19
C GLU A 634 28.03 19.76 14.49
N ASP A 635 27.26 19.39 13.45
CA ASP A 635 25.89 18.91 13.57
C ASP A 635 25.82 17.63 14.44
N LEU A 636 26.74 16.69 14.22
CA LEU A 636 26.88 15.48 15.04
C LEU A 636 27.23 15.82 16.49
N LEU A 637 28.12 16.79 16.71
CA LEU A 637 28.48 17.28 18.04
C LEU A 637 27.27 17.84 18.79
N ALA A 638 26.47 18.67 18.13
CA ALA A 638 25.24 19.23 18.69
C ALA A 638 24.21 18.15 19.07
N VAL A 639 24.09 17.09 18.26
CA VAL A 639 23.24 15.93 18.58
C VAL A 639 23.73 15.19 19.82
N LEU A 640 25.05 14.98 19.95
CA LEU A 640 25.62 14.35 21.14
C LEU A 640 25.37 15.19 22.41
N ASP A 641 25.51 16.51 22.31
CA ASP A 641 25.23 17.43 23.43
C ASP A 641 23.75 17.39 23.83
N ALA A 642 22.84 17.46 22.86
CA ALA A 642 21.40 17.39 23.11
C ALA A 642 20.96 16.04 23.70
N ALA A 643 21.66 14.95 23.34
CA ALA A 643 21.42 13.61 23.88
C ALA A 643 22.06 13.38 25.27
N GLY A 644 22.84 14.35 25.78
CA GLY A 644 23.58 14.20 27.03
C GLY A 644 24.68 13.14 26.95
N VAL A 645 25.38 13.08 25.81
CA VAL A 645 26.45 12.12 25.53
C VAL A 645 27.80 12.85 25.56
N GLU A 646 28.59 12.60 26.60
CA GLU A 646 29.92 13.20 26.73
C GLU A 646 30.91 12.57 25.73
N ARG A 647 30.86 11.24 25.57
CA ARG A 647 31.80 10.50 24.71
C ARG A 647 31.14 9.29 24.05
N ALA A 648 31.15 9.22 22.72
CA ALA A 648 30.44 8.20 21.95
C ALA A 648 31.37 7.33 21.09
N ALA A 649 30.98 6.07 20.86
CA ALA A 649 31.50 5.29 19.74
C ALA A 649 30.83 5.78 18.45
N LEU A 650 31.63 6.25 17.49
CA LEU A 650 31.16 6.88 16.25
C LEU A 650 31.16 5.83 15.13
N LEU A 651 29.98 5.33 14.74
CA LEU A 651 29.82 4.36 13.65
C LEU A 651 29.33 5.06 12.38
N GLY A 652 30.25 5.26 11.43
CA GLY A 652 29.96 5.84 10.12
C GLY A 652 29.85 4.78 9.03
N VAL A 653 28.77 4.83 8.24
CA VAL A 653 28.51 3.90 7.14
C VAL A 653 28.66 4.60 5.80
N GLY A 654 29.50 4.07 4.91
CA GLY A 654 29.76 4.69 3.61
C GLY A 654 30.23 6.13 3.76
N ALA A 655 29.47 7.09 3.22
CA ALA A 655 29.75 8.51 3.34
C ALA A 655 29.60 9.08 4.77
N GLY A 656 28.87 8.40 5.65
CA GLY A 656 28.65 8.82 7.04
C GLY A 656 29.92 8.76 7.90
N LEU A 657 30.99 8.12 7.38
CA LEU A 657 32.31 8.15 8.01
C LEU A 657 32.89 9.56 8.10
N ALA A 658 32.66 10.41 7.10
CA ALA A 658 33.32 11.71 7.02
C ALA A 658 33.09 12.59 8.25
N PRO A 659 31.84 12.87 8.68
CA PRO A 659 31.60 13.63 9.91
C PRO A 659 32.14 12.92 11.16
N CYS A 660 32.06 11.58 11.24
CA CYS A 660 32.62 10.83 12.38
C CYS A 660 34.15 10.97 12.50
N ALA A 661 34.87 10.83 11.38
CA ALA A 661 36.32 10.90 11.35
C ALA A 661 36.82 12.31 11.64
N LEU A 662 36.16 13.34 11.09
CA LEU A 662 36.48 14.73 11.37
C LEU A 662 36.22 15.07 12.84
N LEU A 663 35.09 14.66 13.40
CA LEU A 663 34.79 14.85 14.82
C LEU A 663 35.83 14.14 15.71
N ALA A 664 36.21 12.91 15.39
CA ALA A 664 37.22 12.17 16.14
C ALA A 664 38.62 12.82 16.06
N ALA A 665 38.94 13.48 14.94
CA ALA A 665 40.21 14.17 14.75
C ALA A 665 40.24 15.58 15.36
N SER A 666 39.11 16.32 15.38
CA SER A 666 39.02 17.67 15.94
C SER A 666 38.68 17.69 17.42
N HIS A 667 37.90 16.71 17.89
CA HIS A 667 37.41 16.59 19.27
C HIS A 667 37.67 15.18 19.84
N PRO A 668 38.94 14.76 20.00
CA PRO A 668 39.29 13.39 20.41
C PRO A 668 38.70 12.98 21.78
N ALA A 669 38.45 13.95 22.67
CA ALA A 669 37.78 13.71 23.95
C ALA A 669 36.32 13.23 23.80
N ARG A 670 35.65 13.59 22.70
CA ARG A 670 34.26 13.21 22.39
C ARG A 670 34.15 11.85 21.71
N ALA A 671 35.26 11.31 21.18
CA ALA A 671 35.29 10.01 20.51
C ALA A 671 35.78 8.90 21.44
N ARG A 672 34.90 7.95 21.77
CA ARG A 672 35.27 6.68 22.43
C ARG A 672 36.02 5.77 21.47
N ALA A 673 35.51 5.69 20.24
CA ALA A 673 36.06 4.88 19.16
C ALA A 673 35.55 5.43 17.81
N LEU A 674 36.29 5.18 16.73
CA LEU A 674 35.86 5.46 15.36
C LEU A 674 35.64 4.12 14.64
N ILE A 675 34.44 3.92 14.09
CA ILE A 675 34.09 2.69 13.37
C ILE A 675 33.64 3.06 11.97
N ALA A 676 34.30 2.49 10.97
CA ALA A 676 33.95 2.66 9.56
C ALA A 676 33.34 1.37 9.02
N LEU A 677 32.24 1.47 8.29
CA LEU A 677 31.63 0.34 7.60
C LEU A 677 31.42 0.65 6.11
N GLY A 678 32.08 -0.14 5.24
CA GLY A 678 31.94 0.01 3.79
C GLY A 678 32.39 1.39 3.29
N SER A 679 33.47 1.94 3.85
CA SER A 679 33.89 3.33 3.60
C SER A 679 35.27 3.44 2.95
N ALA A 680 35.65 4.66 2.59
CA ALA A 680 36.95 4.98 2.00
C ALA A 680 37.50 6.29 2.59
N ALA A 681 38.82 6.49 2.52
CA ALA A 681 39.46 7.77 2.87
C ALA A 681 39.08 8.90 1.88
N GLN A 682 38.86 8.55 0.62
CA GLN A 682 38.32 9.42 -0.43
C GLN A 682 37.53 8.55 -1.42
N MET A 683 36.22 8.78 -1.55
CA MET A 683 35.35 7.92 -2.38
C MET A 683 35.71 8.01 -3.87
N ALA A 684 36.01 9.21 -4.36
CA ALA A 684 36.35 9.45 -5.76
C ALA A 684 37.70 8.86 -6.22
N ALA A 685 38.54 8.39 -5.28
CA ALA A 685 39.80 7.73 -5.62
C ALA A 685 39.61 6.28 -6.09
N TRP A 686 38.40 5.72 -5.97
CA TRP A 686 38.12 4.31 -6.22
C TRP A 686 37.25 4.11 -7.46
N PRO A 687 37.79 3.50 -8.53
CA PRO A 687 37.02 3.19 -9.73
C PRO A 687 35.80 2.33 -9.41
N GLY A 688 34.66 2.70 -10.00
CA GLY A 688 33.40 2.01 -9.78
C GLY A 688 32.74 2.30 -8.43
N CYS A 689 33.30 3.11 -7.54
CA CYS A 689 32.62 3.49 -6.29
C CYS A 689 31.32 4.26 -6.60
N LEU A 690 30.19 3.75 -6.10
CA LEU A 690 28.87 4.37 -6.34
C LEU A 690 28.82 5.81 -5.81
N PHE A 691 29.49 6.08 -4.69
CA PHE A 691 29.54 7.38 -4.03
C PHE A 691 30.76 8.21 -4.44
N GLY A 692 31.55 7.76 -5.41
CA GLY A 692 32.79 8.40 -5.86
C GLY A 692 32.74 8.98 -7.27
N VAL A 693 31.56 9.04 -7.89
CA VAL A 693 31.44 9.51 -9.28
C VAL A 693 31.60 11.02 -9.36
N THR A 694 32.49 11.50 -10.23
CA THR A 694 32.79 12.93 -10.45
C THR A 694 32.72 13.29 -11.95
N GLY A 695 32.70 14.58 -12.28
CA GLY A 695 32.66 15.06 -13.67
C GLY A 695 31.40 14.63 -14.43
N GLU A 696 31.54 14.29 -15.71
CA GLU A 696 30.42 13.91 -16.60
C GLU A 696 29.60 12.72 -16.08
N GLY A 697 30.24 11.77 -15.39
CA GLY A 697 29.53 10.64 -14.77
C GLY A 697 28.63 11.07 -13.61
N ALA A 698 28.95 12.16 -12.90
CA ALA A 698 28.12 12.67 -11.82
C ALA A 698 26.83 13.29 -12.36
N ASP A 699 26.89 13.92 -13.54
CA ASP A 699 25.72 14.49 -14.20
C ASP A 699 24.80 13.39 -14.76
N GLU A 700 25.36 12.26 -15.18
CA GLU A 700 24.57 11.08 -15.56
C GLU A 700 23.87 10.44 -14.35
N VAL A 701 24.59 10.26 -13.24
CA VAL A 701 24.00 9.78 -11.98
C VAL A 701 22.91 10.74 -11.50
N GLU A 702 23.11 12.05 -11.59
CA GLU A 702 22.08 13.03 -11.26
C GLU A 702 20.86 12.94 -12.19
N ARG A 703 21.06 12.79 -13.50
CA ARG A 703 19.94 12.58 -14.45
C ARG A 703 19.16 11.32 -14.10
N ALA A 704 19.84 10.20 -13.85
CA ALA A 704 19.23 8.94 -13.45
C ALA A 704 18.48 9.07 -12.12
N LEU A 705 19.03 9.82 -11.17
CA LEU A 705 18.38 10.12 -9.91
C LEU A 705 17.10 10.92 -10.10
N ARG A 706 17.12 11.93 -10.96
CA ARG A 706 15.95 12.77 -11.24
C ARG A 706 14.87 12.00 -11.98
N SER A 707 15.25 11.17 -12.96
CA SER A 707 14.29 10.40 -13.77
C SER A 707 13.71 9.20 -13.02
N GLY A 708 14.50 8.56 -12.15
CA GLY A 708 14.08 7.39 -11.38
C GLY A 708 13.75 7.67 -9.92
N TRP A 709 13.59 8.94 -9.51
CA TRP A 709 13.37 9.27 -8.11
C TRP A 709 12.06 8.65 -7.60
N GLY A 710 12.15 7.82 -6.58
CA GLY A 710 11.02 7.05 -6.07
C GLY A 710 10.89 5.64 -6.63
N GLU A 711 11.81 5.21 -7.50
CA GLU A 711 12.09 3.80 -7.74
C GLU A 711 13.08 3.25 -6.70
N PRO A 712 13.24 1.92 -6.56
CA PRO A 712 14.22 1.33 -5.66
C PRO A 712 15.67 1.49 -6.18
N LEU A 713 16.12 2.74 -6.27
CA LEU A 713 17.39 3.12 -6.89
C LEU A 713 18.59 2.46 -6.20
N PHE A 714 19.54 2.01 -7.02
CA PHE A 714 20.82 1.43 -6.64
C PHE A 714 20.77 0.14 -5.79
N LEU A 715 19.62 -0.50 -5.61
CA LEU A 715 19.53 -1.73 -4.79
C LEU A 715 20.45 -2.84 -5.29
N ASP A 716 20.64 -2.99 -6.60
CA ASP A 716 21.52 -4.01 -7.18
C ASP A 716 23.00 -3.84 -6.77
N ARG A 717 23.35 -2.69 -6.19
CA ARG A 717 24.68 -2.38 -5.66
C ARG A 717 24.69 -2.21 -4.15
N LEU A 718 23.65 -1.60 -3.57
CA LEU A 718 23.56 -1.31 -2.14
C LEU A 718 23.11 -2.51 -1.31
N ALA A 719 22.22 -3.33 -1.86
CA ALA A 719 21.65 -4.49 -1.19
C ALA A 719 21.30 -5.60 -2.20
N PRO A 720 22.30 -6.18 -2.90
CA PRO A 720 22.06 -7.22 -3.91
C PRO A 720 21.24 -8.40 -3.38
N SER A 721 21.41 -8.79 -2.12
CA SER A 721 20.69 -9.93 -1.54
C SER A 721 19.20 -9.66 -1.31
N ALA A 722 18.81 -8.39 -1.22
CA ALA A 722 17.42 -7.95 -1.09
C ALA A 722 16.88 -7.25 -2.36
N ALA A 723 17.65 -7.20 -3.44
CA ALA A 723 17.28 -6.48 -4.66
C ALA A 723 16.02 -7.03 -5.32
N GLN A 724 15.72 -8.32 -5.13
CA GLN A 724 14.50 -8.99 -5.64
C GLN A 724 13.37 -9.08 -4.61
N ASP A 725 13.59 -8.62 -3.37
CA ASP A 725 12.55 -8.60 -2.35
C ASP A 725 11.58 -7.44 -2.63
N GLY A 726 10.36 -7.79 -3.07
CA GLY A 726 9.34 -6.80 -3.39
C GLY A 726 8.94 -5.89 -2.22
N ALA A 727 8.98 -6.39 -0.97
CA ALA A 727 8.67 -5.57 0.20
C ALA A 727 9.81 -4.59 0.49
N PHE A 728 11.06 -5.07 0.47
CA PHE A 728 12.23 -4.21 0.68
C PHE A 728 12.39 -3.18 -0.44
N ARG A 729 12.10 -3.53 -1.70
CA ARG A 729 12.07 -2.59 -2.83
C ARG A 729 11.09 -1.45 -2.61
N ARG A 730 9.84 -1.77 -2.23
CA ARG A 730 8.81 -0.75 -1.96
C ARG A 730 9.19 0.13 -0.78
N PHE A 731 9.71 -0.49 0.29
CA PHE A 731 10.24 0.24 1.44
C PHE A 731 11.37 1.18 1.04
N TRP A 732 12.38 0.69 0.33
CA TRP A 732 13.54 1.49 -0.07
C TRP A 732 13.14 2.68 -0.95
N ALA A 733 12.28 2.44 -1.93
CA ALA A 733 11.69 3.49 -2.77
C ALA A 733 10.96 4.57 -1.94
N ALA A 734 10.13 4.15 -0.96
CA ALA A 734 9.45 5.08 -0.06
C ALA A 734 10.42 5.81 0.87
N TYR A 735 11.41 5.10 1.41
CA TYR A 735 12.43 5.62 2.31
C TYR A 735 13.25 6.72 1.64
N LEU A 736 13.63 6.54 0.36
CA LEU A 736 14.30 7.57 -0.43
C LEU A 736 13.43 8.83 -0.63
N ARG A 737 12.14 8.65 -0.98
CA ARG A 737 11.20 9.77 -1.19
C ARG A 737 10.92 10.57 0.08
N LEU A 738 10.80 9.89 1.22
CA LEU A 738 10.60 10.53 2.52
C LEU A 738 11.87 11.23 2.97
N GLY A 739 13.03 10.59 2.73
CA GLY A 739 14.33 11.05 3.19
C GLY A 739 14.86 12.26 2.45
N ALA A 740 14.68 12.40 1.13
CA ALA A 740 15.23 13.54 0.40
C ALA A 740 14.44 13.91 -0.87
N SER A 741 14.66 15.14 -1.36
CA SER A 741 14.30 15.49 -2.73
C SER A 741 15.38 14.99 -3.70
N PRO A 742 15.06 14.74 -4.99
CA PRO A 742 16.06 14.25 -5.96
C PRO A 742 17.24 15.23 -6.11
N GLY A 743 16.94 16.53 -6.15
CA GLY A 743 17.98 17.57 -6.20
C GLY A 743 18.83 17.63 -4.92
N GLY A 744 18.22 17.43 -3.74
CA GLY A 744 18.94 17.34 -2.48
C GLY A 744 19.88 16.12 -2.46
N ALA A 745 19.36 14.95 -2.83
CA ALA A 745 20.13 13.72 -2.86
C ALA A 745 21.29 13.78 -3.86
N ALA A 746 21.10 14.39 -5.03
CA ALA A 746 22.16 14.62 -6.00
C ALA A 746 23.26 15.56 -5.46
N ARG A 747 22.89 16.66 -4.79
CA ARG A 747 23.87 17.54 -4.11
C ARG A 747 24.67 16.81 -3.05
N MET A 748 24.02 15.93 -2.29
CA MET A 748 24.70 15.10 -1.28
C MET A 748 25.71 14.14 -1.91
N LEU A 749 25.37 13.45 -3.01
CA LEU A 749 26.34 12.59 -3.70
C LEU A 749 27.57 13.36 -4.16
N ARG A 750 27.37 14.54 -4.76
CA ARG A 750 28.48 15.41 -5.19
C ARG A 750 29.35 15.84 -4.02
N ALA A 751 28.72 16.28 -2.92
CA ALA A 751 29.44 16.67 -1.72
C ALA A 751 30.27 15.50 -1.17
N HIS A 752 29.67 14.31 -1.03
CA HIS A 752 30.37 13.12 -0.53
C HIS A 752 31.53 12.67 -1.43
N ALA A 753 31.37 12.75 -2.76
CA ALA A 753 32.43 12.40 -3.71
C ALA A 753 33.65 13.34 -3.59
N ALA A 754 33.42 14.61 -3.23
CA ALA A 754 34.47 15.62 -3.09
C ALA A 754 35.27 15.52 -1.77
N VAL A 755 34.76 14.80 -0.76
CA VAL A 755 35.41 14.71 0.56
C VAL A 755 36.73 13.93 0.46
N ASP A 756 37.79 14.51 1.04
CA ASP A 756 39.09 13.86 1.24
C ASP A 756 39.47 13.86 2.73
N LEU A 757 39.41 12.68 3.35
CA LEU A 757 39.73 12.50 4.77
C LEU A 757 41.22 12.27 5.01
N ARG A 758 42.04 12.01 3.98
CA ARG A 758 43.47 11.66 4.15
C ARG A 758 44.24 12.64 5.04
N PRO A 759 44.02 13.97 4.99
CA PRO A 759 44.70 14.91 5.88
C PRO A 759 44.28 14.82 7.36
N ALA A 760 43.11 14.26 7.65
CA ALA A 760 42.54 14.18 8.99
C ALA A 760 42.79 12.83 9.69
N LEU A 761 42.85 11.72 8.94
CA LEU A 761 42.90 10.36 9.51
C LEU A 761 44.10 10.13 10.43
N GLY A 762 45.26 10.71 10.13
CA GLY A 762 46.47 10.61 10.97
C GLY A 762 46.35 11.30 12.33
N ARG A 763 45.33 12.16 12.54
CA ARG A 763 45.05 12.85 13.81
C ARG A 763 44.01 12.12 14.67
N VAL A 764 43.39 11.06 14.17
CA VAL A 764 42.44 10.27 14.95
C VAL A 764 43.20 9.47 16.00
N SER A 765 43.04 9.83 17.27
CA SER A 765 43.68 9.16 18.41
C SER A 765 42.78 8.11 19.09
N ALA A 766 41.49 8.08 18.76
CA ALA A 766 40.56 7.09 19.28
C ALA A 766 40.82 5.70 18.66
N PRO A 767 40.61 4.59 19.38
CA PRO A 767 40.65 3.26 18.80
C PRO A 767 39.75 3.18 17.57
N ALA A 768 40.27 2.61 16.48
CA ALA A 768 39.57 2.55 15.21
C ALA A 768 39.34 1.13 14.72
N LEU A 769 38.15 0.87 14.18
CA LEU A 769 37.76 -0.38 13.55
C LEU A 769 37.23 -0.09 12.15
N VAL A 770 37.78 -0.75 11.14
CA VAL A 770 37.31 -0.67 9.75
C VAL A 770 36.75 -2.02 9.36
N LEU A 771 35.44 -2.06 9.13
CA LEU A 771 34.69 -3.23 8.73
C LEU A 771 34.31 -3.09 7.25
N HIS A 772 34.52 -4.13 6.47
CA HIS A 772 34.13 -4.12 5.05
C HIS A 772 33.64 -5.49 4.63
N ARG A 773 32.52 -5.56 3.92
CA ARG A 773 32.10 -6.83 3.31
C ARG A 773 32.92 -7.11 2.05
N ALA A 774 33.47 -8.31 1.93
CA ALA A 774 34.43 -8.65 0.87
C ALA A 774 33.86 -8.45 -0.55
N GLY A 775 32.55 -8.65 -0.72
CA GLY A 775 31.85 -8.49 -2.00
C GLY A 775 31.06 -7.19 -2.14
N ASP A 776 31.28 -6.17 -1.31
CA ASP A 776 30.56 -4.89 -1.39
C ASP A 776 30.62 -4.30 -2.80
N ARG A 777 29.44 -4.19 -3.44
CA ARG A 777 29.29 -3.70 -4.82
C ARG A 777 29.14 -2.19 -4.91
N ALA A 778 28.95 -1.47 -3.81
CA ALA A 778 28.84 -0.02 -3.78
C ALA A 778 30.20 0.65 -3.53
N VAL A 779 30.98 0.11 -2.60
CA VAL A 779 32.33 0.58 -2.25
C VAL A 779 33.30 -0.60 -2.25
N PRO A 780 34.36 -0.61 -3.10
CA PRO A 780 35.28 -1.74 -3.17
C PRO A 780 35.99 -2.02 -1.83
N ALA A 781 36.13 -3.28 -1.43
CA ALA A 781 36.79 -3.68 -0.18
C ALA A 781 38.26 -3.21 -0.07
N ALA A 782 38.94 -3.02 -1.21
CA ALA A 782 40.28 -2.43 -1.22
C ALA A 782 40.32 -1.01 -0.64
N ALA A 783 39.22 -0.26 -0.72
CA ALA A 783 39.09 1.06 -0.13
C ALA A 783 39.10 1.03 1.39
N GLY A 784 38.46 0.03 2.00
CA GLY A 784 38.51 -0.21 3.45
C GLY A 784 39.92 -0.53 3.94
N ARG A 785 40.66 -1.36 3.19
CA ARG A 785 42.08 -1.67 3.50
C ARG A 785 42.97 -0.42 3.47
N ASP A 786 42.83 0.42 2.43
CA ASP A 786 43.57 1.69 2.33
C ASP A 786 43.20 2.65 3.46
N LEU A 787 41.90 2.77 3.77
CA LEU A 787 41.41 3.58 4.89
C LEU A 787 42.04 3.16 6.23
N ALA A 788 42.04 1.85 6.52
CA ALA A 788 42.62 1.33 7.75
C ALA A 788 44.13 1.62 7.86
N GLY A 789 44.88 1.50 6.74
CA GLY A 789 46.31 1.80 6.71
C GLY A 789 46.65 3.28 6.99
N ARG A 790 45.68 4.18 6.92
CA ARG A 790 45.86 5.63 7.16
C ARG A 790 45.48 6.06 8.57
N ILE A 791 44.82 5.20 9.34
CA ILE A 791 44.41 5.51 10.72
C ILE A 791 45.39 4.79 11.68
N PRO A 792 46.09 5.52 12.56
CA PRO A 792 47.03 4.91 13.50
C PRO A 792 46.38 3.82 14.35
N GLY A 793 46.90 2.59 14.27
CA GLY A 793 46.45 1.47 15.09
C GLY A 793 45.06 0.92 14.75
N ALA A 794 44.49 1.25 13.58
CA ALA A 794 43.19 0.74 13.20
C ALA A 794 43.19 -0.78 12.96
N ARG A 795 42.17 -1.46 13.47
CA ARG A 795 41.89 -2.87 13.16
C ARG A 795 41.06 -2.93 11.88
N HIS A 796 41.49 -3.71 10.89
CA HIS A 796 40.71 -3.98 9.68
C HIS A 796 40.12 -5.39 9.72
N VAL A 797 38.84 -5.53 9.40
CA VAL A 797 38.14 -6.82 9.36
C VAL A 797 37.29 -6.90 8.10
N GLU A 798 37.56 -7.92 7.27
CA GLU A 798 36.71 -8.25 6.13
C GLU A 798 35.65 -9.28 6.54
N LEU A 799 34.40 -8.94 6.27
CA LEU A 799 33.23 -9.76 6.57
C LEU A 799 32.73 -10.45 5.30
N PRO A 800 32.09 -11.63 5.41
CA PRO A 800 31.40 -12.24 4.28
C PRO A 800 30.17 -11.42 3.85
N GLY A 801 29.84 -11.46 2.57
CA GLY A 801 28.64 -10.84 2.00
C GLY A 801 28.93 -9.80 0.91
N GLU A 802 27.86 -9.35 0.24
CA GLU A 802 27.92 -8.42 -0.89
C GLU A 802 27.12 -7.12 -0.67
N ASP A 803 26.29 -7.07 0.37
CA ASP A 803 25.44 -5.93 0.67
C ASP A 803 26.23 -4.80 1.32
N HIS A 804 26.05 -3.58 0.84
CA HIS A 804 26.62 -2.38 1.45
C HIS A 804 25.81 -1.93 2.68
N LEU A 805 24.48 -2.07 2.63
CA LEU A 805 23.61 -1.65 3.72
C LEU A 805 23.82 -2.53 4.97
N PRO A 806 24.08 -1.94 6.16
CA PRO A 806 24.46 -2.68 7.36
C PRO A 806 23.38 -3.62 7.89
N PHE A 807 22.12 -3.28 7.62
CA PHE A 807 20.94 -3.98 8.09
C PHE A 807 20.42 -5.04 7.10
N VAL A 808 21.08 -5.22 5.94
CA VAL A 808 20.74 -6.23 4.93
C VAL A 808 21.80 -7.34 4.94
N GLY A 809 21.40 -8.57 4.62
CA GLY A 809 22.26 -9.75 4.64
C GLY A 809 22.46 -10.30 6.06
N ASP A 810 23.55 -11.05 6.26
CA ASP A 810 23.92 -11.53 7.60
C ASP A 810 24.57 -10.40 8.42
N THR A 811 23.89 -9.98 9.49
CA THR A 811 24.32 -8.91 10.40
C THR A 811 25.11 -9.44 11.60
N ARG A 812 25.11 -10.75 11.85
CA ARG A 812 25.69 -11.34 13.07
C ARG A 812 27.21 -11.16 13.13
N PRO A 813 28.00 -11.41 12.06
CA PRO A 813 29.45 -11.19 12.09
C PRO A 813 29.79 -9.72 12.36
N LEU A 814 29.02 -8.80 11.76
CA LEU A 814 29.17 -7.36 11.95
C LEU A 814 28.95 -6.98 13.42
N ILE A 815 27.82 -7.41 14.01
CA ILE A 815 27.47 -7.07 15.39
C ILE A 815 28.41 -7.73 16.38
N ALA A 816 28.86 -8.96 16.13
CA ALA A 816 29.83 -9.65 16.97
C ALA A 816 31.16 -8.88 17.04
N GLU A 817 31.67 -8.39 15.89
CA GLU A 817 32.89 -7.58 15.86
C GLU A 817 32.71 -6.23 16.54
N LEU A 818 31.56 -5.57 16.37
CA LEU A 818 31.24 -4.32 17.08
C LEU A 818 31.25 -4.53 18.60
N ARG A 819 30.58 -5.59 19.09
CA ARG A 819 30.52 -5.91 20.52
C ARG A 819 31.89 -6.27 21.09
N ALA A 820 32.65 -7.10 20.38
CA ALA A 820 33.99 -7.50 20.80
C ALA A 820 34.93 -6.29 20.88
N PHE A 821 34.90 -5.42 19.87
CA PHE A 821 35.74 -4.23 19.81
C PHE A 821 35.40 -3.19 20.89
N LEU A 822 34.12 -2.99 21.18
CA LEU A 822 33.66 -2.00 22.16
C LEU A 822 33.67 -2.53 23.61
N GLY A 823 33.94 -3.83 23.81
CA GLY A 823 33.97 -4.48 25.11
C GLY A 823 32.58 -4.83 25.68
N ALA A 824 31.58 -5.01 24.82
CA ALA A 824 30.18 -5.31 25.17
C ALA A 824 29.88 -6.83 25.27
N GLY A 825 30.70 -7.57 26.00
CA GLY A 825 30.53 -9.02 26.22
C GLY A 825 29.36 -9.36 27.15
N ASP A 826 28.75 -10.54 26.97
CA ASP A 826 27.71 -11.04 27.89
C ASP A 826 28.30 -11.29 29.28
N ALA A 827 27.61 -10.84 30.33
CA ALA A 827 27.84 -11.30 31.69
C ALA A 827 27.44 -12.79 31.81
N GLY A 828 28.28 -13.70 31.28
CA GLY A 828 27.94 -15.13 31.26
C GLY A 828 28.77 -16.07 30.39
N SER A 829 29.87 -15.64 29.75
CA SER A 829 30.79 -16.57 29.08
C SER A 829 32.25 -16.33 29.51
N PRO A 830 33.02 -17.39 29.84
CA PRO A 830 34.38 -17.24 30.33
C PRO A 830 35.25 -16.65 29.22
N GLY A 831 35.86 -15.49 29.49
CA GLY A 831 36.70 -14.79 28.54
C GLY A 831 37.89 -15.64 28.07
N PRO A 832 38.45 -15.36 26.89
CA PRO A 832 39.65 -16.03 26.43
C PRO A 832 40.79 -15.73 27.41
N ALA A 833 41.49 -16.79 27.81
CA ALA A 833 42.61 -16.75 28.73
C ALA A 833 43.59 -15.63 28.36
N ARG A 834 43.91 -14.78 29.34
CA ARG A 834 45.08 -13.90 29.27
C ARG A 834 46.30 -14.77 28.99
N ALA A 835 46.89 -14.61 27.81
CA ALA A 835 48.24 -15.09 27.55
C ALA A 835 49.17 -14.37 28.53
N THR A 836 49.72 -15.14 29.46
CA THR A 836 50.74 -14.72 30.40
C THR A 836 51.99 -14.30 29.64
N GLU A 837 52.34 -13.01 29.73
CA GLU A 837 53.69 -12.54 29.46
C GLU A 837 54.65 -13.32 30.36
N THR A 838 55.44 -14.19 29.74
CA THR A 838 56.58 -14.81 30.41
C THR A 838 57.78 -13.94 30.09
N MET A 839 58.15 -13.11 31.07
CA MET A 839 59.49 -12.55 31.22
C MET A 839 60.54 -13.67 31.07
N ARG A 840 61.45 -13.54 30.11
CA ARG A 840 62.84 -14.01 30.22
C ARG A 840 63.77 -13.09 29.44
N SER A 841 64.57 -12.38 30.22
CA SER A 841 66.02 -12.13 30.10
C SER A 841 66.64 -12.02 28.71
#